data_AF-A0A8M1NZ93-F1
#
_entry.id   AF-A0A8M1NZ93-F1
#
_cell.length_a   1.000
_cell.length_b   1.000
_cell.length_c   1.000
_cell.angle_alpha   90.00
_cell.angle_beta   90.00
_cell.angle_gamma   90.00
#
_symmetry.space_group_name_H-M   'P 1'
#
loop_
_entity.id
_entity.type
_entity.pdbx_description
1 polymer ?
#
loop_
_entity_poly.entity_id
_entity_poly.type
_entity_poly.pdbx_seq_one_letter_code
_entity_poly.pdbx_strand_id
1 'polypeptide(L)'
;MTQWDQLQQLDTVYSQRAFDLYNGDEFPMEVRHYLAQWIEGQDWERASRDSSQAAFLFQVLLENLDNQFSRFSQERDCFLLQRNFRRYKQNFHKYQEEPCTLAAIINWFLLKEKEILNDAELALQVQTLQVQSAAMELESHRQIEKRLKDFKTRIEVMEHSIRCLEEQQDEFDFKYQTLHMDSCTEEEKNRQLEGLQKMLNALDKSRKDFLSEISAMLDVADTLGSSLIDEELVDWKRRQQKSCIGAPVDTSLEHLEKWFTQIIDSMFQLQKFLQKLDELLGKMSYDNDPIPIQKPPLQSRVDTLLTRLIKSAFVVETQPSMPQGRGPLVLRTNIQFSVKVRFLYKVPELNHVLKVTVSVDNTVKGFRRFNVLGTLIKSLNMAESMNGGMVADFRHLTFKDQKVGGGGKGINDLSLSVTEELHSVNFQTQFDYQGLSVTLETSSLPFVVISNSSQQQSAWASVLWFNMLCSDAKNKKFFESCSAASWAQFGEMLSWQFLSCGKRGLNDQQLQTLALKLFGKEQNYENCKIPWTRFSKENLPDTNFTLWVWLDGILNLVKVYLSDLWSDGSIMGFINKGKERVLLKKQQYGTFLLRFSESIKDGGITFSWVQYSNNGDPSVQTVRPFTSNDLKQIALPDILCNFRIMVAENVPVNPLCHLYPNIPKDQAFGKYYSEKTGEENPYLKYLKTKLVFVTKKNGCTDVKEGPVSDMSTLDRDPPSSVSEVDDEESVLLHSPENSPMFSSSTIDASLLNSILDNDGESLVPNDFAPQISPPPESSMEPFCSDIDVNRALQDFIDSSNILNSPPFSGLSDDPGNIHLSNGFHDIAYNMPLTP
;
A
#
# COMPACT_ATOMS: atom_id res chain seq x y z
N MET A 1 -29.74 -6.10 20.27
CA MET A 1 -28.40 -6.33 19.72
C MET A 1 -27.45 -5.74 20.74
N THR A 2 -26.50 -6.53 21.24
CA THR A 2 -25.52 -6.05 22.23
C THR A 2 -24.57 -5.06 21.55
N GLN A 3 -23.94 -4.17 22.32
CA GLN A 3 -22.84 -3.33 21.85
C GLN A 3 -21.72 -4.19 21.24
N TRP A 4 -21.50 -5.38 21.81
CA TRP A 4 -20.57 -6.36 21.26
C TRP A 4 -20.96 -6.85 19.86
N ASP A 5 -22.23 -7.18 19.63
CA ASP A 5 -22.72 -7.61 18.32
C ASP A 5 -22.52 -6.51 17.25
N GLN A 6 -22.67 -5.23 17.65
CA GLN A 6 -22.43 -4.09 16.76
C GLN A 6 -20.94 -3.98 16.39
N LEU A 7 -20.03 -4.14 17.36
CA LEU A 7 -18.58 -4.14 17.09
C LEU A 7 -18.16 -5.26 16.14
N GLN A 8 -18.79 -6.43 16.24
CA GLN A 8 -18.49 -7.57 15.36
C GLN A 8 -18.93 -7.35 13.90
N GLN A 9 -19.79 -6.38 13.64
CA GLN A 9 -20.30 -6.04 12.30
C GLN A 9 -19.53 -4.89 11.64
N LEU A 10 -18.51 -4.36 12.31
CA LEU A 10 -17.68 -3.29 11.78
C LEU A 10 -16.83 -3.76 10.58
N ASP A 11 -16.47 -2.81 9.71
CA ASP A 11 -15.54 -3.06 8.62
C ASP A 11 -14.12 -3.44 9.14
N THR A 12 -13.24 -3.85 8.23
CA THR A 12 -11.88 -4.31 8.58
C THR A 12 -11.06 -3.27 9.36
N VAL A 13 -11.28 -1.97 9.14
CA VAL A 13 -10.46 -0.92 9.78
C VAL A 13 -10.89 -0.71 11.23
N TYR A 14 -12.19 -0.56 11.46
CA TYR A 14 -12.72 -0.37 12.81
C TYR A 14 -12.71 -1.68 13.62
N SER A 15 -12.86 -2.82 12.95
CA SER A 15 -12.66 -4.14 13.58
C SER A 15 -11.22 -4.30 14.08
N GLN A 16 -10.20 -3.89 13.31
CA GLN A 16 -8.82 -3.91 13.79
C GLN A 16 -8.60 -3.00 15.00
N ARG A 17 -9.21 -1.81 15.02
CA ARG A 17 -9.14 -0.92 16.19
C ARG A 17 -9.82 -1.53 17.42
N ALA A 18 -10.92 -2.27 17.21
CA ALA A 18 -11.56 -3.03 18.28
C ALA A 18 -10.66 -4.17 18.77
N PHE A 19 -9.99 -4.91 17.89
CA PHE A 19 -8.99 -5.92 18.30
C PHE A 19 -7.84 -5.29 19.10
N ASP A 20 -7.34 -4.14 18.64
CA ASP A 20 -6.22 -3.48 19.30
C ASP A 20 -6.56 -3.00 20.71
N LEU A 21 -7.83 -2.65 20.97
CA LEU A 21 -8.33 -2.32 22.31
C LEU A 21 -8.14 -3.48 23.31
N TYR A 22 -8.24 -4.73 22.84
CA TYR A 22 -8.19 -5.95 23.65
C TYR A 22 -6.81 -6.64 23.67
N ASN A 23 -5.77 -6.02 23.12
CA ASN A 23 -4.41 -6.59 23.10
C ASN A 23 -3.78 -6.70 24.51
N GLY A 24 -4.28 -5.96 25.50
CA GLY A 24 -3.81 -6.00 26.88
C GLY A 24 -4.47 -7.09 27.72
N ASP A 25 -3.78 -7.54 28.78
CA ASP A 25 -4.28 -8.55 29.73
C ASP A 25 -5.23 -7.97 30.81
N GLU A 26 -5.58 -6.69 30.73
CA GLU A 26 -6.39 -6.01 31.73
C GLU A 26 -7.84 -6.52 31.76
N PHE A 27 -8.41 -6.73 30.57
CA PHE A 27 -9.76 -7.25 30.39
C PHE A 27 -9.84 -8.21 29.19
N PRO A 28 -9.88 -9.54 29.41
CA PRO A 28 -9.80 -10.51 28.33
C PRO A 28 -11.00 -10.45 27.36
N MET A 29 -10.73 -10.45 26.05
CA MET A 29 -11.74 -10.39 25.00
C MET A 29 -12.77 -11.53 25.08
N GLU A 30 -12.35 -12.74 25.47
CA GLU A 30 -13.27 -13.87 25.59
C GLU A 30 -14.25 -13.68 26.74
N VAL A 31 -13.82 -13.05 27.84
CA VAL A 31 -14.73 -12.70 28.95
C VAL A 31 -15.74 -11.67 28.47
N ARG A 32 -15.28 -10.63 27.76
CA ARG A 32 -16.14 -9.63 27.12
C ARG A 32 -17.16 -10.27 26.18
N HIS A 33 -16.75 -11.24 25.36
CA HIS A 33 -17.60 -11.91 24.39
C HIS A 33 -18.67 -12.81 25.04
N TYR A 34 -18.26 -13.76 25.88
CA TYR A 34 -19.20 -14.74 26.46
C TYR A 34 -20.08 -14.17 27.57
N LEU A 35 -19.68 -13.06 28.19
CA LEU A 35 -20.47 -12.35 29.21
C LEU A 35 -21.03 -11.03 28.69
N ALA A 36 -21.04 -10.79 27.37
CA ALA A 36 -21.39 -9.49 26.78
C ALA A 36 -22.71 -8.93 27.29
N GLN A 37 -23.77 -9.73 27.23
CA GLN A 37 -25.10 -9.32 27.67
C GLN A 37 -25.15 -8.97 29.17
N TRP A 38 -24.43 -9.72 30.00
CA TRP A 38 -24.39 -9.44 31.44
C TRP A 38 -23.59 -8.17 31.72
N ILE A 39 -22.40 -8.05 31.13
CA ILE A 39 -21.51 -6.89 31.30
C ILE A 39 -22.22 -5.61 30.88
N GLU A 40 -22.84 -5.58 29.71
CA GLU A 40 -23.53 -4.37 29.21
C GLU A 40 -24.78 -4.00 30.03
N GLY A 41 -25.35 -4.96 30.77
CA GLY A 41 -26.50 -4.73 31.64
C GLY A 41 -26.16 -4.12 33.00
N GLN A 42 -24.88 -3.95 33.36
CA GLN A 42 -24.48 -3.41 34.66
C GLN A 42 -24.11 -1.92 34.59
N ASP A 43 -24.34 -1.21 35.70
CA ASP A 43 -23.91 0.18 35.87
C ASP A 43 -22.46 0.26 36.42
N TRP A 44 -21.50 0.09 35.51
CA TRP A 44 -20.07 0.13 35.84
C TRP A 44 -19.58 1.52 36.25
N GLU A 45 -20.22 2.59 35.77
CA GLU A 45 -19.87 3.96 36.17
C GLU A 45 -20.14 4.14 37.66
N ARG A 46 -21.33 3.75 38.14
CA ARG A 46 -21.63 3.79 39.57
C ARG A 46 -20.72 2.86 40.37
N ALA A 47 -20.47 1.66 39.89
CA ALA A 47 -19.61 0.70 40.55
C ALA A 47 -18.14 1.17 40.66
N SER A 48 -17.67 2.05 39.76
CA SER A 48 -16.33 2.64 39.89
C SER A 48 -16.19 3.60 41.08
N ARG A 49 -17.30 4.08 41.65
CA ARG A 49 -17.33 5.06 42.76
C ARG A 49 -17.90 4.49 44.06
N ASP A 50 -18.63 3.38 44.00
CA ASP A 50 -19.30 2.75 45.15
C ASP A 50 -18.69 1.37 45.42
N SER A 51 -17.90 1.27 46.49
CA SER A 51 -17.21 0.04 46.90
C SER A 51 -18.16 -1.13 47.18
N SER A 52 -19.35 -0.86 47.72
CA SER A 52 -20.32 -1.91 48.02
C SER A 52 -20.92 -2.52 46.75
N GLN A 53 -21.27 -1.67 45.78
CA GLN A 53 -21.75 -2.08 44.47
C GLN A 53 -20.64 -2.80 43.69
N ALA A 54 -19.42 -2.29 43.74
CA ALA A 54 -18.25 -2.89 43.08
C ALA A 54 -17.98 -4.31 43.60
N ALA A 55 -17.98 -4.49 44.92
CA ALA A 55 -17.77 -5.79 45.55
C ALA A 55 -18.88 -6.78 45.19
N PHE A 56 -20.14 -6.34 45.15
CA PHE A 56 -21.26 -7.17 44.70
C PHE A 56 -21.09 -7.62 43.24
N LEU A 57 -20.86 -6.69 42.31
CA LEU A 57 -20.67 -7.02 40.89
C LEU A 57 -19.45 -7.91 40.66
N PHE A 58 -18.37 -7.73 41.43
CA PHE A 58 -17.20 -8.59 41.37
C PHE A 58 -17.53 -10.05 41.72
N GLN A 59 -18.30 -10.30 42.78
CA GLN A 59 -18.71 -11.66 43.13
C GLN A 59 -19.60 -12.27 42.04
N VAL A 60 -20.54 -11.51 41.50
CA VAL A 60 -21.41 -11.96 40.39
C VAL A 60 -20.59 -12.25 39.13
N LEU A 61 -19.55 -11.46 38.83
CA LEU A 61 -18.63 -11.74 37.72
C LEU A 61 -17.91 -13.08 37.91
N LEU A 62 -17.39 -13.37 39.12
CA LEU A 62 -16.73 -14.65 39.40
C LEU A 62 -17.70 -15.83 39.28
N GLU A 63 -18.95 -15.67 39.73
CA GLU A 63 -20.01 -16.66 39.57
C GLU A 63 -20.34 -16.90 38.08
N ASN A 64 -20.44 -15.83 37.29
CA ASN A 64 -20.64 -15.94 35.85
C ASN A 64 -19.49 -16.66 35.14
N LEU A 65 -18.24 -16.44 35.57
CA LEU A 65 -17.09 -17.18 35.05
C LEU A 65 -17.16 -18.67 35.41
N ASP A 66 -17.58 -19.02 36.62
CA ASP A 66 -17.81 -20.41 37.02
C ASP A 66 -18.92 -21.07 36.20
N ASN A 67 -20.02 -20.35 35.98
CA ASN A 67 -21.13 -20.83 35.14
C ASN A 67 -20.68 -21.10 33.71
N GLN A 68 -19.87 -20.23 33.11
CA GLN A 68 -19.30 -20.46 31.77
C GLN A 68 -18.31 -21.63 31.77
N PHE A 69 -17.46 -21.73 32.79
CA PHE A 69 -16.56 -22.87 32.95
C PHE A 69 -17.32 -24.20 33.02
N SER A 70 -18.44 -24.26 33.76
CA SER A 70 -19.29 -25.44 33.85
C SER A 70 -19.96 -25.79 32.51
N ARG A 71 -20.38 -24.79 31.73
CA ARG A 71 -20.92 -25.00 30.37
C ARG A 71 -19.87 -25.62 29.45
N PHE A 72 -18.67 -25.06 29.39
CA PHE A 72 -17.58 -25.61 28.56
C PHE A 72 -17.11 -26.99 29.03
N SER A 73 -17.29 -27.32 30.30
CA SER A 73 -16.97 -28.66 30.82
C SER A 73 -17.92 -29.75 30.29
N GLN A 74 -19.08 -29.38 29.76
CA GLN A 74 -20.05 -30.32 29.17
C GLN A 74 -19.79 -30.56 27.67
N GLU A 75 -19.03 -29.69 27.01
CA GLU A 75 -18.73 -29.76 25.57
C GLU A 75 -17.33 -30.34 25.33
N ARG A 76 -17.23 -31.47 24.60
CA ARG A 76 -15.96 -32.21 24.40
C ARG A 76 -14.86 -31.41 23.70
N ASP A 77 -15.23 -30.44 22.87
CA ASP A 77 -14.29 -29.71 22.02
C ASP A 77 -13.88 -28.34 22.59
N CYS A 78 -14.31 -27.98 23.81
CA CYS A 78 -14.07 -26.67 24.43
C CYS A 78 -12.94 -26.65 25.47
N PHE A 79 -12.01 -27.62 25.43
CA PHE A 79 -10.91 -27.74 26.40
C PHE A 79 -10.06 -26.45 26.55
N LEU A 80 -9.78 -25.78 25.43
CA LEU A 80 -9.03 -24.52 25.44
C LEU A 80 -9.79 -23.40 26.16
N LEU A 81 -11.09 -23.26 25.89
CA LEU A 81 -11.95 -22.28 26.55
C LEU A 81 -12.08 -22.57 28.04
N GLN A 82 -12.23 -23.84 28.42
CA GLN A 82 -12.25 -24.27 29.82
C GLN A 82 -10.97 -23.83 30.56
N ARG A 83 -9.79 -24.07 29.97
CA ARG A 83 -8.52 -23.62 30.53
C ARG A 83 -8.45 -22.08 30.63
N ASN A 84 -8.88 -21.37 29.59
CA ASN A 84 -8.84 -19.92 29.53
C ASN A 84 -9.72 -19.29 30.61
N PHE A 85 -10.98 -19.72 30.76
CA PHE A 85 -11.90 -19.19 31.78
C PHE A 85 -11.41 -19.46 33.21
N ARG A 86 -10.77 -20.61 33.45
CA ARG A 86 -10.11 -20.88 34.73
C ARG A 86 -8.98 -19.88 35.01
N ARG A 87 -8.16 -19.57 34.01
CA ARG A 87 -7.08 -18.58 34.11
C ARG A 87 -7.62 -17.17 34.30
N TYR A 88 -8.67 -16.77 33.57
CA TYR A 88 -9.29 -15.45 33.70
C TYR A 88 -9.84 -15.24 35.10
N LYS A 89 -10.54 -16.23 35.65
CA LYS A 89 -10.97 -16.18 37.05
C LYS A 89 -9.80 -15.94 37.99
N GLN A 90 -8.70 -16.70 37.86
CA GLN A 90 -7.50 -16.51 38.68
C GLN A 90 -6.92 -15.09 38.54
N ASN A 91 -6.84 -14.56 37.32
CA ASN A 91 -6.32 -13.21 37.07
C ASN A 91 -7.21 -12.14 37.72
N PHE A 92 -8.53 -12.29 37.71
CA PHE A 92 -9.43 -11.32 38.34
C PHE A 92 -9.34 -11.30 39.87
N HIS A 93 -8.85 -12.35 40.52
CA HIS A 93 -8.66 -12.34 41.98
C HIS A 93 -7.70 -11.23 42.44
N LYS A 94 -6.81 -10.71 41.56
CA LYS A 94 -5.96 -9.56 41.90
C LYS A 94 -6.73 -8.29 42.26
N TYR A 95 -7.99 -8.18 41.83
CA TYR A 95 -8.87 -7.05 42.14
C TYR A 95 -9.80 -7.29 43.34
N GLN A 96 -9.64 -8.42 44.05
CA GLN A 96 -10.52 -8.76 45.18
C GLN A 96 -10.48 -7.71 46.29
N GLU A 97 -9.31 -7.12 46.55
CA GLU A 97 -9.11 -6.07 47.56
C GLU A 97 -9.57 -4.68 47.07
N GLU A 98 -9.59 -4.45 45.76
CA GLU A 98 -10.01 -3.17 45.17
C GLU A 98 -10.93 -3.35 43.94
N PRO A 99 -12.20 -3.77 44.14
CA PRO A 99 -13.12 -4.06 43.05
C PRO A 99 -13.49 -2.81 42.21
N CYS A 100 -13.38 -1.62 42.79
CA CYS A 100 -13.65 -0.35 42.09
C CYS A 100 -12.70 -0.15 40.91
N THR A 101 -11.45 -0.57 41.03
CA THR A 101 -10.45 -0.49 39.95
C THR A 101 -10.87 -1.34 38.76
N LEU A 102 -11.36 -2.57 38.99
CA LEU A 102 -11.89 -3.40 37.91
C LEU A 102 -13.14 -2.79 37.28
N ALA A 103 -14.05 -2.24 38.08
CA ALA A 103 -15.24 -1.58 37.57
C ALA A 103 -14.88 -0.37 36.68
N ALA A 104 -13.87 0.42 37.08
CA ALA A 104 -13.35 1.53 36.28
C ALA A 104 -12.75 1.04 34.95
N ILE A 105 -11.99 -0.06 34.97
CA ILE A 105 -11.44 -0.69 33.76
C ILE A 105 -12.56 -1.11 32.83
N ILE A 106 -13.53 -1.90 33.30
CA ILE A 106 -14.64 -2.38 32.44
C ILE A 106 -15.44 -1.21 31.86
N ASN A 107 -15.73 -0.18 32.67
CA ASN A 107 -16.39 1.02 32.20
C ASN A 107 -15.59 1.73 31.08
N TRP A 108 -14.27 1.86 31.26
CA TRP A 108 -13.39 2.46 30.27
C TRP A 108 -13.40 1.70 28.94
N PHE A 109 -13.34 0.37 28.98
CA PHE A 109 -13.46 -0.47 27.78
C PHE A 109 -14.79 -0.24 27.05
N LEU A 110 -15.92 -0.25 27.77
CA LEU A 110 -17.24 0.00 27.18
C LEU A 110 -17.37 1.40 26.57
N LEU A 111 -16.75 2.42 27.17
CA LEU A 111 -16.74 3.77 26.61
C LEU A 111 -15.89 3.85 25.34
N LYS A 112 -14.72 3.19 25.32
CA LYS A 112 -13.84 3.15 24.14
C LYS A 112 -14.45 2.38 22.98
N GLU A 113 -15.15 1.30 23.27
CA GLU A 113 -15.97 0.60 22.29
C GLU A 113 -17.04 1.51 21.64
N LYS A 114 -17.76 2.31 22.44
CA LYS A 114 -18.74 3.28 21.91
C LYS A 114 -18.08 4.36 21.05
N GLU A 115 -16.90 4.83 21.43
CA GLU A 115 -16.12 5.77 20.63
C GLU A 115 -15.78 5.18 19.26
N ILE A 116 -15.34 3.91 19.21
CA ILE A 116 -15.04 3.21 17.94
C ILE A 116 -16.30 3.08 17.08
N LEU A 117 -17.44 2.72 17.67
CA LEU A 117 -18.71 2.60 16.96
C LEU A 117 -19.16 3.95 16.37
N ASN A 118 -19.07 5.03 17.16
CA ASN A 118 -19.43 6.37 16.71
C ASN A 118 -18.50 6.85 15.58
N ASP A 119 -17.19 6.60 15.69
CA ASP A 119 -16.22 6.93 14.65
C ASP A 119 -16.51 6.17 13.35
N ALA A 120 -16.91 4.89 13.45
CA ALA A 120 -17.29 4.09 12.30
C ALA A 120 -18.57 4.58 11.63
N GLU A 121 -19.59 4.96 12.41
CA GLU A 121 -20.83 5.53 11.90
C GLU A 121 -20.58 6.87 11.18
N LEU A 122 -19.77 7.75 11.78
CA LEU A 122 -19.37 9.01 11.17
C LEU A 122 -18.61 8.79 9.86
N ALA A 123 -17.69 7.83 9.84
CA ALA A 123 -16.96 7.50 8.61
C ALA A 123 -17.85 6.94 7.53
N LEU A 124 -18.85 6.12 7.86
CA LEU A 124 -19.84 5.64 6.89
C LEU A 124 -20.62 6.83 6.27
N GLN A 125 -21.01 7.80 7.09
CA GLN A 125 -21.68 9.03 6.62
C GLN A 125 -20.77 9.85 5.69
N VAL A 126 -19.48 9.98 6.03
CA VAL A 126 -18.49 10.69 5.19
C VAL A 126 -18.19 9.91 3.91
N GLN A 127 -18.12 8.59 3.97
CA GLN A 127 -17.86 7.74 2.82
C GLN A 127 -19.00 7.86 1.81
N THR A 128 -20.26 7.94 2.26
CA THR A 128 -21.43 8.22 1.40
C THR A 128 -21.25 9.48 0.54
N LEU A 129 -20.39 10.43 0.95
CA LEU A 129 -20.04 11.64 0.19
C LEU A 129 -18.80 11.49 -0.72
N GLN A 130 -17.93 10.48 -0.52
CA GLN A 130 -16.67 10.25 -1.26
C GLN A 130 -16.61 8.96 -2.10
N VAL A 131 -17.65 8.13 -2.08
CA VAL A 131 -17.73 6.72 -2.57
C VAL A 131 -17.32 6.43 -4.03
N GLN A 132 -17.05 7.40 -4.90
CA GLN A 132 -16.94 7.11 -6.35
C GLN A 132 -15.84 6.09 -6.73
N SER A 133 -14.68 6.04 -6.06
CA SER A 133 -13.59 5.16 -6.50
C SER A 133 -13.69 3.71 -5.98
N ALA A 134 -13.93 3.51 -4.68
CA ALA A 134 -13.96 2.18 -4.07
C ALA A 134 -15.20 1.37 -4.47
N ALA A 135 -16.35 2.02 -4.70
CA ALA A 135 -17.52 1.34 -5.25
C ALA A 135 -17.30 0.91 -6.71
N MET A 136 -16.49 1.64 -7.46
CA MET A 136 -16.19 1.30 -8.86
C MET A 136 -15.39 -0.01 -8.98
N GLU A 137 -14.35 -0.21 -8.15
CA GLU A 137 -13.57 -1.46 -8.14
C GLU A 137 -14.45 -2.66 -7.75
N LEU A 138 -15.28 -2.52 -6.71
CA LEU A 138 -16.18 -3.60 -6.28
C LEU A 138 -17.21 -3.95 -7.36
N GLU A 139 -17.74 -2.95 -8.06
CA GLU A 139 -18.69 -3.16 -9.16
C GLU A 139 -18.02 -3.82 -10.37
N SER A 140 -16.79 -3.43 -10.72
CA SER A 140 -16.00 -4.10 -11.76
C SER A 140 -15.82 -5.59 -11.44
N HIS A 141 -15.37 -5.91 -10.23
CA HIS A 141 -15.19 -7.29 -9.79
C HIS A 141 -16.50 -8.09 -9.87
N ARG A 142 -17.62 -7.50 -9.41
CA ARG A 142 -18.94 -8.13 -9.47
C ARG A 142 -19.39 -8.39 -10.91
N GLN A 143 -19.11 -7.46 -11.82
CA GLN A 143 -19.43 -7.59 -13.23
C GLN A 143 -18.62 -8.70 -13.90
N ILE A 144 -17.32 -8.81 -13.60
CA ILE A 144 -16.46 -9.90 -14.09
C ILE A 144 -16.96 -11.25 -13.59
N GLU A 145 -17.25 -11.38 -12.29
CA GLU A 145 -17.78 -12.62 -11.72
C GLU A 145 -19.10 -13.04 -12.36
N LYS A 146 -20.01 -12.10 -12.57
CA LYS A 146 -21.29 -12.36 -13.24
C LYS A 146 -21.06 -12.87 -14.66
N ARG A 147 -20.23 -12.16 -15.45
CA ARG A 147 -19.96 -12.54 -16.85
C ARG A 147 -19.26 -13.90 -16.94
N LEU A 148 -18.32 -14.22 -16.04
CA LEU A 148 -17.66 -15.52 -15.98
C LEU A 148 -18.64 -16.64 -15.61
N LYS A 149 -19.57 -16.37 -14.69
CA LYS A 149 -20.63 -17.32 -14.34
C LYS A 149 -21.55 -17.58 -15.54
N ASP A 150 -22.02 -16.53 -16.21
CA ASP A 150 -22.86 -16.64 -17.40
C ASP A 150 -22.14 -17.40 -18.53
N PHE A 151 -20.85 -17.12 -18.74
CA PHE A 151 -19.98 -17.81 -19.69
C PHE A 151 -19.89 -19.31 -19.39
N LYS A 152 -19.62 -19.67 -18.13
CA LYS A 152 -19.55 -21.06 -17.69
C LYS A 152 -20.88 -21.80 -17.87
N THR A 153 -21.99 -21.19 -17.49
CA THR A 153 -23.32 -21.81 -17.64
C THR A 153 -23.68 -22.06 -19.11
N ARG A 154 -23.29 -21.18 -20.03
CA ARG A 154 -23.48 -21.43 -21.47
C ARG A 154 -22.65 -22.62 -21.96
N ILE A 155 -21.42 -22.77 -21.48
CA ILE A 155 -20.57 -23.94 -21.82
C ILE A 155 -21.18 -25.24 -21.29
N GLU A 156 -21.76 -25.23 -20.09
CA GLU A 156 -22.47 -26.39 -19.54
C GLU A 156 -23.69 -26.76 -20.40
N VAL A 157 -24.42 -25.77 -20.95
CA VAL A 157 -25.50 -26.01 -21.92
C VAL A 157 -24.95 -26.61 -23.22
N MET A 158 -23.85 -26.08 -23.75
CA MET A 158 -23.21 -26.63 -24.95
C MET A 158 -22.73 -28.08 -24.77
N GLU A 159 -22.30 -28.46 -23.57
CA GLU A 159 -21.96 -29.84 -23.26
C GLU A 159 -23.16 -30.78 -23.42
N HIS A 160 -24.36 -30.30 -23.13
CA HIS A 160 -25.58 -31.04 -23.45
C HIS A 160 -25.87 -31.05 -24.95
N SER A 161 -25.71 -29.91 -25.64
CA SER A 161 -25.92 -29.80 -27.08
C SER A 161 -25.05 -30.77 -27.88
N ILE A 162 -23.78 -30.93 -27.54
CA ILE A 162 -22.89 -31.87 -28.24
C ILE A 162 -23.26 -33.34 -27.99
N ARG A 163 -23.75 -33.68 -26.80
CA ARG A 163 -24.29 -35.03 -26.53
C ARG A 163 -25.53 -35.31 -27.38
N CYS A 164 -26.45 -34.36 -27.47
CA CYS A 164 -27.62 -34.51 -28.34
C CYS A 164 -27.24 -34.63 -29.82
N LEU A 165 -26.18 -33.93 -30.25
CA LEU A 165 -25.67 -34.04 -31.62
C LEU A 165 -25.08 -35.44 -31.88
N GLU A 166 -24.34 -36.00 -30.93
CA GLU A 166 -23.86 -37.39 -30.99
C GLU A 166 -25.03 -38.38 -31.05
N GLU A 167 -26.04 -38.25 -30.19
CA GLU A 167 -27.22 -39.11 -30.19
C GLU A 167 -27.99 -39.05 -31.52
N GLN A 168 -28.17 -37.86 -32.10
CA GLN A 168 -28.80 -37.69 -33.42
C GLN A 168 -28.01 -38.39 -34.52
N GLN A 169 -26.68 -38.32 -34.44
CA GLN A 169 -25.81 -38.97 -35.41
C GLN A 169 -25.85 -40.50 -35.26
N ASP A 170 -25.82 -41.02 -34.04
CA ASP A 170 -25.90 -42.45 -33.78
C ASP A 170 -27.28 -43.01 -34.18
N GLU A 171 -28.38 -42.25 -33.97
CA GLU A 171 -29.71 -42.62 -34.45
C GLU A 171 -29.77 -42.68 -35.97
N PHE A 172 -29.18 -41.68 -36.65
CA PHE A 172 -29.07 -41.69 -38.11
C PHE A 172 -28.29 -42.91 -38.59
N ASP A 173 -27.11 -43.17 -38.03
CA ASP A 173 -26.25 -44.29 -38.42
C ASP A 173 -26.96 -45.63 -38.25
N PHE A 174 -27.63 -45.82 -37.10
CA PHE A 174 -28.42 -47.03 -36.83
C PHE A 174 -29.52 -47.24 -37.88
N LYS A 175 -30.30 -46.20 -38.21
CA LYS A 175 -31.37 -46.29 -39.22
C LYS A 175 -30.83 -46.49 -40.62
N TYR A 176 -29.71 -45.86 -40.95
CA TYR A 176 -29.04 -46.01 -42.24
C TYR A 176 -28.54 -47.46 -42.45
N GLN A 177 -27.89 -48.03 -41.44
CA GLN A 177 -27.44 -49.43 -41.47
C GLN A 177 -28.61 -50.41 -41.54
N THR A 178 -29.70 -50.15 -40.80
CA THR A 178 -30.92 -50.98 -40.82
C THR A 178 -31.54 -51.03 -42.22
N LEU A 179 -31.65 -49.89 -42.91
CA LEU A 179 -32.14 -49.83 -44.29
C LEU A 179 -31.30 -50.70 -45.24
N HIS A 180 -29.98 -50.76 -45.01
CA HIS A 180 -29.05 -51.51 -45.84
C HIS A 180 -29.14 -53.04 -45.64
N MET A 181 -29.66 -53.47 -44.49
CA MET A 181 -29.84 -54.89 -44.12
C MET A 181 -31.23 -55.42 -44.45
N ASP A 182 -32.27 -54.57 -44.44
CA ASP A 182 -33.65 -55.01 -44.63
C ASP A 182 -34.06 -55.13 -46.11
N SER A 183 -34.75 -56.22 -46.44
CA SER A 183 -35.35 -56.46 -47.76
C SER A 183 -36.74 -55.84 -47.86
N CYS A 184 -36.78 -54.50 -47.85
CA CYS A 184 -38.02 -53.72 -48.01
C CYS A 184 -38.43 -53.55 -49.49
N THR A 185 -39.72 -53.32 -49.73
CA THR A 185 -40.27 -52.95 -51.04
C THR A 185 -39.76 -51.57 -51.49
N GLU A 186 -39.69 -51.32 -52.80
CA GLU A 186 -39.16 -50.05 -53.36
C GLU A 186 -39.88 -48.80 -52.83
N GLU A 187 -41.20 -48.85 -52.63
CA GLU A 187 -41.96 -47.73 -52.05
C GLU A 187 -41.59 -47.46 -50.59
N GLU A 188 -41.35 -48.50 -49.79
CA GLU A 188 -40.96 -48.38 -48.39
C GLU A 188 -39.51 -47.89 -48.28
N LYS A 189 -38.61 -48.38 -49.15
CA LYS A 189 -37.24 -47.86 -49.26
C LYS A 189 -37.22 -46.37 -49.57
N ASN A 190 -38.02 -45.90 -50.53
CA ASN A 190 -38.07 -44.49 -50.88
C ASN A 190 -38.57 -43.61 -49.72
N ARG A 191 -39.61 -44.04 -48.99
CA ARG A 191 -40.06 -43.32 -47.78
C ARG A 191 -39.00 -43.27 -46.69
N GLN A 192 -38.31 -44.37 -46.45
CA GLN A 192 -37.25 -44.39 -45.44
C GLN A 192 -36.04 -43.54 -45.87
N LEU A 193 -35.71 -43.50 -47.16
CA LEU A 193 -34.67 -42.62 -47.71
C LEU A 193 -35.02 -41.14 -47.50
N GLU A 194 -36.27 -40.74 -47.74
CA GLU A 194 -36.75 -39.38 -47.41
C GLU A 194 -36.64 -39.07 -45.92
N GLY A 195 -36.93 -40.05 -45.05
CA GLY A 195 -36.75 -39.94 -43.60
C GLY A 195 -35.29 -39.72 -43.21
N LEU A 196 -34.38 -40.51 -43.78
CA LEU A 196 -32.93 -40.37 -43.59
C LEU A 196 -32.42 -39.02 -44.08
N GLN A 197 -32.88 -38.54 -45.24
CA GLN A 197 -32.51 -37.21 -45.73
C GLN A 197 -32.95 -36.10 -44.77
N LYS A 198 -34.14 -36.20 -44.18
CA LYS A 198 -34.61 -35.24 -43.15
C LYS A 198 -33.73 -35.28 -41.89
N MET A 199 -33.35 -36.47 -41.44
CA MET A 199 -32.43 -36.64 -40.31
C MET A 199 -31.04 -36.07 -40.61
N LEU A 200 -30.51 -36.31 -41.82
CA LEU A 200 -29.24 -35.74 -42.27
C LEU A 200 -29.27 -34.21 -42.32
N ASN A 201 -30.34 -33.63 -42.87
CA ASN A 201 -30.50 -32.17 -42.91
C ASN A 201 -30.62 -31.57 -41.49
N ALA A 202 -31.29 -32.27 -40.57
CA ALA A 202 -31.35 -31.86 -39.17
C ALA A 202 -29.96 -31.92 -38.51
N LEU A 203 -29.20 -32.99 -38.75
CA LEU A 203 -27.83 -33.14 -38.25
C LEU A 203 -26.88 -32.06 -38.80
N ASP A 204 -26.96 -31.74 -40.09
CA ASP A 204 -26.19 -30.66 -40.71
C ASP A 204 -26.52 -29.29 -40.07
N LYS A 205 -27.81 -29.02 -39.84
CA LYS A 205 -28.22 -27.83 -39.11
C LYS A 205 -27.65 -27.81 -37.69
N SER A 206 -27.78 -28.91 -36.94
CA SER A 206 -27.22 -29.02 -35.58
C SER A 206 -25.71 -28.78 -35.56
N ARG A 207 -24.96 -29.32 -36.54
CA ARG A 207 -23.50 -29.10 -36.66
C ARG A 207 -23.16 -27.63 -36.95
N LYS A 208 -23.89 -26.97 -37.85
CA LYS A 208 -23.71 -25.54 -38.16
C LYS A 208 -24.02 -24.66 -36.95
N ASP A 209 -25.13 -24.91 -36.28
CA ASP A 209 -25.57 -24.16 -35.10
C ASP A 209 -24.53 -24.31 -33.97
N PHE A 210 -24.03 -25.52 -33.73
CA PHE A 210 -23.01 -25.80 -32.71
C PHE A 210 -21.66 -25.11 -33.01
N LEU A 211 -21.19 -25.15 -34.26
CA LEU A 211 -19.95 -24.46 -34.67
C LEU A 211 -20.09 -22.93 -34.55
N SER A 212 -21.25 -22.38 -34.90
CA SER A 212 -21.56 -20.96 -34.70
C SER A 212 -21.56 -20.59 -33.21
N GLU A 213 -22.08 -21.46 -32.35
CA GLU A 213 -22.09 -21.26 -30.90
C GLU A 213 -20.67 -21.27 -30.32
N ILE A 214 -19.80 -22.19 -30.75
CA ILE A 214 -18.37 -22.17 -30.37
C ILE A 214 -17.74 -20.83 -30.75
N SER A 215 -17.98 -20.33 -31.96
CA SER A 215 -17.44 -19.05 -32.42
C SER A 215 -17.89 -17.88 -31.53
N ALA A 216 -19.18 -17.83 -31.20
CA ALA A 216 -19.74 -16.81 -30.31
C ALA A 216 -19.16 -16.90 -28.90
N MET A 217 -18.94 -18.12 -28.38
CA MET A 217 -18.30 -18.31 -27.07
C MET A 217 -16.84 -17.86 -27.09
N LEU A 218 -16.11 -18.02 -28.20
CA LEU A 218 -14.76 -17.49 -28.33
C LEU A 218 -14.71 -15.96 -28.34
N ASP A 219 -15.71 -15.29 -28.92
CA ASP A 219 -15.84 -13.82 -28.84
C ASP A 219 -16.01 -13.34 -27.39
N VAL A 220 -16.86 -14.04 -26.62
CA VAL A 220 -17.07 -13.76 -25.19
C VAL A 220 -15.80 -14.03 -24.39
N ALA A 221 -15.11 -15.15 -24.66
CA ALA A 221 -13.87 -15.51 -23.99
C ALA A 221 -12.74 -14.51 -24.25
N ASP A 222 -12.62 -13.99 -25.47
CA ASP A 222 -11.61 -12.99 -25.82
C ASP A 222 -11.86 -11.65 -25.10
N THR A 223 -13.13 -11.22 -25.04
CA THR A 223 -13.53 -10.02 -24.32
C THR A 223 -13.26 -10.16 -22.82
N LEU A 224 -13.66 -11.28 -22.22
CA LEU A 224 -13.41 -11.59 -20.81
C LEU A 224 -11.91 -11.72 -20.50
N GLY A 225 -11.16 -12.40 -21.38
CA GLY A 225 -9.73 -12.57 -21.26
C GLY A 225 -8.99 -11.24 -21.33
N SER A 226 -9.43 -10.31 -22.18
CA SER A 226 -8.84 -8.97 -22.28
C SER A 226 -9.12 -8.15 -21.01
N SER A 227 -10.34 -8.14 -20.46
CA SER A 227 -10.60 -7.50 -19.16
C SER A 227 -9.75 -8.10 -18.03
N LEU A 228 -9.58 -9.43 -17.97
CA LEU A 228 -8.76 -10.06 -16.94
C LEU A 228 -7.26 -9.75 -17.08
N ILE A 229 -6.73 -9.76 -18.30
CA ILE A 229 -5.29 -9.63 -18.56
C ILE A 229 -4.85 -8.17 -18.64
N ASP A 230 -5.60 -7.34 -19.34
CA ASP A 230 -5.16 -5.98 -19.72
C ASP A 230 -5.62 -4.93 -18.70
N GLU A 231 -6.65 -5.23 -17.88
CA GLU A 231 -7.15 -4.34 -16.82
C GLU A 231 -6.79 -4.91 -15.44
N GLU A 232 -7.48 -5.96 -14.97
CA GLU A 232 -7.38 -6.46 -13.60
C GLU A 232 -5.97 -6.94 -13.21
N LEU A 233 -5.30 -7.68 -14.09
CA LEU A 233 -3.94 -8.16 -13.84
C LEU A 233 -2.91 -7.02 -13.88
N VAL A 234 -3.12 -6.00 -14.73
CA VAL A 234 -2.25 -4.82 -14.80
C VAL A 234 -2.40 -3.99 -13.52
N ASP A 235 -3.63 -3.79 -13.07
CA ASP A 235 -3.94 -3.08 -11.83
C ASP A 235 -3.41 -3.83 -10.61
N TRP A 236 -3.55 -5.15 -10.57
CA TRP A 236 -2.93 -5.97 -9.51
C TRP A 236 -1.40 -5.83 -9.51
N LYS A 237 -0.73 -5.86 -10.67
CA LYS A 237 0.72 -5.63 -10.75
C LYS A 237 1.10 -4.25 -10.22
N ARG A 238 0.30 -3.22 -10.53
CA ARG A 238 0.52 -1.86 -10.03
C ARG A 238 0.30 -1.76 -8.52
N ARG A 239 -0.72 -2.42 -7.98
CA ARG A 239 -0.96 -2.54 -6.53
C ARG A 239 0.19 -3.27 -5.84
N GLN A 240 0.68 -4.38 -6.39
CA GLN A 240 1.84 -5.10 -5.86
C GLN A 240 3.09 -4.21 -5.84
N GLN A 241 3.31 -3.43 -6.90
CA GLN A 241 4.41 -2.48 -7.00
C GLN A 241 4.36 -1.41 -5.90
N LYS A 242 3.17 -0.82 -5.66
CA LYS A 242 2.94 0.13 -4.56
C LYS A 242 3.09 -0.53 -3.18
N SER A 243 2.58 -1.75 -3.01
CA SER A 243 2.71 -2.53 -1.77
C SER A 243 4.18 -2.82 -1.42
N CYS A 244 5.01 -3.09 -2.42
CA CYS A 244 6.46 -3.26 -2.23
C CYS A 244 7.14 -2.03 -1.63
N ILE A 245 6.57 -0.83 -1.77
CA ILE A 245 7.05 0.41 -1.15
C ILE A 245 6.17 0.88 0.02
N GLY A 246 5.45 -0.05 0.66
CA GLY A 246 4.74 0.20 1.92
C GLY A 246 3.30 0.68 1.80
N ALA A 247 2.74 0.74 0.58
CA ALA A 247 1.33 1.09 0.42
C ALA A 247 0.43 0.02 1.08
N PRO A 248 -0.57 0.40 1.89
CA PRO A 248 -1.49 -0.53 2.57
C PRO A 248 -2.59 -1.01 1.61
N VAL A 249 -2.20 -1.54 0.45
CA VAL A 249 -3.12 -2.03 -0.58
C VAL A 249 -3.21 -3.55 -0.53
N ASP A 250 -4.40 -4.10 -0.76
CA ASP A 250 -4.56 -5.55 -0.89
C ASP A 250 -3.89 -6.05 -2.17
N THR A 251 -3.07 -7.10 -2.02
CA THR A 251 -2.38 -7.78 -3.10
C THR A 251 -2.76 -9.26 -3.19
N SER A 252 -3.86 -9.67 -2.55
CA SER A 252 -4.39 -11.03 -2.65
C SER A 252 -4.64 -11.42 -4.11
N LEU A 253 -4.22 -12.63 -4.46
CA LEU A 253 -4.41 -13.23 -5.78
C LEU A 253 -5.62 -14.16 -5.85
N GLU A 254 -6.42 -14.28 -4.78
CA GLU A 254 -7.51 -15.26 -4.70
C GLU A 254 -8.60 -15.03 -5.77
N HIS A 255 -9.03 -13.79 -5.97
CA HIS A 255 -10.02 -13.44 -6.99
C HIS A 255 -9.49 -13.71 -8.40
N LEU A 256 -8.27 -13.26 -8.69
CA LEU A 256 -7.63 -13.51 -9.98
C LEU A 256 -7.43 -15.01 -10.22
N GLU A 257 -6.95 -15.78 -9.24
CA GLU A 257 -6.80 -17.23 -9.36
C GLU A 257 -8.15 -17.91 -9.66
N LYS A 258 -9.23 -17.52 -8.98
CA LYS A 258 -10.57 -18.02 -9.24
C LYS A 258 -11.02 -17.71 -10.68
N TRP A 259 -10.84 -16.47 -11.13
CA TRP A 259 -11.27 -16.04 -12.46
C TRP A 259 -10.45 -16.69 -13.58
N PHE A 260 -9.12 -16.71 -13.45
CA PHE A 260 -8.22 -17.39 -14.39
C PHE A 260 -8.51 -18.88 -14.45
N THR A 261 -8.76 -19.54 -13.30
CA THR A 261 -9.12 -20.95 -13.27
C THR A 261 -10.43 -21.21 -14.00
N GLN A 262 -11.46 -20.42 -13.74
CA GLN A 262 -12.78 -20.59 -14.36
C GLN A 262 -12.75 -20.38 -15.87
N ILE A 263 -12.08 -19.33 -16.37
CA ILE A 263 -12.02 -19.06 -17.82
C ILE A 263 -11.14 -20.08 -18.54
N ILE A 264 -10.02 -20.49 -17.97
CA ILE A 264 -9.12 -21.47 -18.60
C ILE A 264 -9.78 -22.86 -18.63
N ASP A 265 -10.45 -23.30 -17.57
CA ASP A 265 -11.21 -24.56 -17.58
C ASP A 265 -12.30 -24.55 -18.65
N SER A 266 -13.02 -23.44 -18.74
CA SER A 266 -14.06 -23.22 -19.75
C SER A 266 -13.49 -23.27 -21.17
N MET A 267 -12.32 -22.68 -21.41
CA MET A 267 -11.62 -22.74 -22.69
C MET A 267 -11.13 -24.15 -23.03
N PHE A 268 -10.65 -24.92 -22.05
CA PHE A 268 -10.33 -26.34 -22.25
C PHE A 268 -11.57 -27.17 -22.59
N GLN A 269 -12.75 -26.83 -22.07
CA GLN A 269 -14.00 -27.50 -22.50
C GLN A 269 -14.35 -27.20 -23.96
N LEU A 270 -14.18 -25.95 -24.42
CA LEU A 270 -14.36 -25.62 -25.84
C LEU A 270 -13.36 -26.40 -26.72
N GLN A 271 -12.12 -26.58 -26.27
CA GLN A 271 -11.14 -27.43 -26.96
C GLN A 271 -11.61 -28.89 -27.05
N LYS A 272 -12.15 -29.45 -25.96
CA LYS A 272 -12.72 -30.81 -25.95
C LYS A 272 -13.92 -30.96 -26.86
N PHE A 273 -14.77 -29.95 -26.98
CA PHE A 273 -15.88 -29.96 -27.94
C PHE A 273 -15.36 -30.07 -29.38
N LEU A 274 -14.33 -29.30 -29.75
CA LEU A 274 -13.70 -29.41 -31.07
C LEU A 274 -13.06 -30.79 -31.31
N GLN A 275 -12.45 -31.40 -30.28
CA GLN A 275 -11.94 -32.78 -30.37
C GLN A 275 -13.06 -33.81 -30.54
N LYS A 276 -14.19 -33.63 -29.84
CA LYS A 276 -15.36 -34.51 -29.99
C LYS A 276 -15.99 -34.39 -31.38
N LEU A 277 -15.95 -33.21 -32.00
CA LEU A 277 -16.35 -33.05 -33.41
C LEU A 277 -15.45 -33.84 -34.38
N ASP A 278 -14.16 -34.02 -34.09
CA ASP A 278 -13.30 -34.91 -34.90
C ASP A 278 -13.75 -36.37 -34.79
N GLU A 279 -14.11 -36.82 -33.59
CA GLU A 279 -14.62 -38.16 -33.36
C GLU A 279 -15.91 -38.39 -34.16
N LEU A 280 -16.83 -37.41 -34.11
CA LEU A 280 -18.08 -37.46 -34.87
C LEU A 280 -17.85 -37.40 -36.38
N LEU A 281 -16.88 -36.60 -36.85
CA LEU A 281 -16.47 -36.59 -38.25
C LEU A 281 -15.92 -37.96 -38.69
N GLY A 282 -15.11 -38.60 -37.83
CA GLY A 282 -14.54 -39.92 -38.08
C GLY A 282 -15.58 -41.04 -38.21
N LYS A 283 -16.71 -40.92 -37.50
CA LYS A 283 -17.87 -41.82 -37.63
C LYS A 283 -18.66 -41.55 -38.92
N MET A 284 -18.86 -40.28 -39.29
CA MET A 284 -19.72 -39.90 -40.42
C MET A 284 -19.37 -38.51 -40.98
N SER A 285 -19.29 -38.42 -42.32
CA SER A 285 -19.23 -37.16 -43.06
C SER A 285 -20.04 -37.23 -44.35
N TYR A 286 -20.24 -36.08 -45.01
CA TYR A 286 -21.07 -35.93 -46.21
C TYR A 286 -20.64 -34.70 -47.02
N ASP A 287 -21.18 -34.56 -48.23
CA ASP A 287 -20.88 -33.43 -49.10
C ASP A 287 -21.31 -32.10 -48.44
N ASN A 288 -20.37 -31.15 -48.37
CA ASN A 288 -20.53 -29.84 -47.71
C ASN A 288 -20.73 -29.90 -46.19
N ASP A 289 -20.23 -30.96 -45.52
CA ASP A 289 -20.11 -31.00 -44.07
C ASP A 289 -19.37 -29.75 -43.55
N PRO A 290 -19.95 -29.01 -42.58
CA PRO A 290 -19.34 -27.78 -42.06
C PRO A 290 -18.10 -28.04 -41.20
N ILE A 291 -17.96 -29.23 -40.59
CA ILE A 291 -16.89 -29.50 -39.61
C ILE A 291 -15.50 -29.38 -40.25
N PRO A 292 -15.17 -30.03 -41.39
CA PRO A 292 -13.84 -29.94 -42.00
C PRO A 292 -13.42 -28.52 -42.38
N ILE A 293 -14.39 -27.66 -42.69
CA ILE A 293 -14.17 -26.30 -43.18
C ILE A 293 -14.05 -25.30 -42.01
N GLN A 294 -14.97 -25.35 -41.05
CA GLN A 294 -15.08 -24.33 -39.99
C GLN A 294 -14.28 -24.67 -38.73
N LYS A 295 -14.02 -25.95 -38.45
CA LYS A 295 -13.30 -26.36 -37.24
C LYS A 295 -11.83 -25.90 -37.20
N PRO A 296 -11.02 -25.98 -38.29
CA PRO A 296 -9.62 -25.57 -38.25
C PRO A 296 -9.37 -24.12 -37.78
N PRO A 297 -10.09 -23.08 -38.29
CA PRO A 297 -9.91 -21.71 -37.79
C PRO A 297 -10.38 -21.54 -36.34
N LEU A 298 -11.44 -22.25 -35.92
CA LEU A 298 -11.89 -22.23 -34.52
C LEU A 298 -10.84 -22.85 -33.58
N GLN A 299 -10.21 -23.95 -33.98
CA GLN A 299 -9.13 -24.57 -33.21
C GLN A 299 -7.94 -23.62 -33.03
N SER A 300 -7.49 -22.98 -34.12
CA SER A 300 -6.40 -21.99 -34.06
C SER A 300 -6.73 -20.82 -33.13
N ARG A 301 -8.00 -20.39 -33.11
CA ARG A 301 -8.48 -19.32 -32.24
C ARG A 301 -8.52 -19.75 -30.78
N VAL A 302 -9.00 -20.96 -30.47
CA VAL A 302 -8.93 -21.56 -29.12
C VAL A 302 -7.48 -21.61 -28.63
N ASP A 303 -6.58 -22.15 -29.44
CA ASP A 303 -5.16 -22.32 -29.06
C ASP A 303 -4.49 -20.96 -28.79
N THR A 304 -4.79 -19.94 -29.59
CA THR A 304 -4.26 -18.58 -29.42
C THR A 304 -4.73 -17.94 -28.11
N LEU A 305 -6.03 -17.97 -27.85
CA LEU A 305 -6.62 -17.38 -26.64
C LEU A 305 -6.17 -18.11 -25.38
N LEU A 306 -6.17 -19.45 -25.42
CA LEU A 306 -5.73 -20.29 -24.31
C LEU A 306 -4.24 -20.08 -24.00
N THR A 307 -3.39 -20.00 -25.04
CA THR A 307 -1.95 -19.67 -24.88
C THR A 307 -1.77 -18.30 -24.23
N ARG A 308 -2.54 -17.28 -24.65
CA ARG A 308 -2.48 -15.93 -24.06
C ARG A 308 -2.86 -15.96 -22.57
N LEU A 309 -3.97 -16.62 -22.22
CA LEU A 309 -4.44 -16.75 -20.84
C LEU A 309 -3.43 -17.47 -19.94
N ILE A 310 -2.93 -18.62 -20.38
CA ILE A 310 -1.99 -19.45 -19.61
C ILE A 310 -0.67 -18.71 -19.39
N LYS A 311 -0.13 -18.02 -20.41
CA LYS A 311 1.09 -17.22 -20.25
C LYS A 311 0.90 -16.08 -19.24
N SER A 312 -0.24 -15.39 -19.29
CA SER A 312 -0.55 -14.29 -18.36
C SER A 312 -0.81 -14.76 -16.92
N ALA A 313 -1.26 -16.00 -16.74
CA ALA A 313 -1.53 -16.59 -15.43
C ALA A 313 -0.26 -16.89 -14.60
N PHE A 314 0.95 -16.81 -15.18
CA PHE A 314 2.20 -17.09 -14.47
C PHE A 314 2.84 -15.79 -13.95
N VAL A 315 2.79 -15.57 -12.63
CA VAL A 315 3.15 -14.30 -11.99
C VAL A 315 4.11 -14.49 -10.81
N VAL A 316 4.82 -13.42 -10.45
CA VAL A 316 5.60 -13.35 -9.21
C VAL A 316 4.68 -12.85 -8.10
N GLU A 317 4.31 -13.71 -7.14
CA GLU A 317 3.42 -13.38 -6.02
C GLU A 317 4.15 -12.60 -4.92
N THR A 318 5.35 -13.04 -4.55
CA THR A 318 6.18 -12.37 -3.55
C THR A 318 7.49 -11.97 -4.20
N GLN A 319 7.73 -10.67 -4.30
CA GLN A 319 8.94 -10.11 -4.90
C GLN A 319 10.21 -10.48 -4.09
N PRO A 320 11.40 -10.48 -4.72
CA PRO A 320 12.65 -10.82 -4.05
C PRO A 320 12.88 -10.00 -2.78
N SER A 321 13.10 -10.66 -1.65
CA SER A 321 13.30 -10.00 -0.36
C SER A 321 14.28 -10.74 0.55
N MET A 322 14.97 -10.00 1.42
CA MET A 322 15.86 -10.56 2.44
C MET A 322 15.23 -10.38 3.83
N PRO A 323 15.30 -11.37 4.73
CA PRO A 323 14.80 -11.23 6.10
C PRO A 323 15.41 -10.05 6.87
N GLN A 324 16.70 -9.80 6.67
CA GLN A 324 17.42 -8.65 7.25
C GLN A 324 17.48 -7.40 6.32
N GLY A 325 16.63 -7.34 5.29
CA GLY A 325 16.57 -6.19 4.39
C GLY A 325 15.83 -4.99 5.00
N ARG A 326 16.08 -3.79 4.45
CA ARG A 326 15.26 -2.59 4.73
C ARG A 326 13.83 -2.73 4.16
N GLY A 327 13.68 -3.50 3.09
CA GLY A 327 12.45 -3.77 2.35
C GLY A 327 12.70 -4.78 1.23
N PRO A 328 11.68 -5.11 0.41
CA PRO A 328 11.85 -5.94 -0.78
C PRO A 328 12.73 -5.25 -1.84
N LEU A 329 13.17 -5.96 -2.87
CA LEU A 329 13.89 -5.42 -4.03
C LEU A 329 15.24 -4.73 -3.74
N VAL A 330 15.77 -4.84 -2.52
CA VAL A 330 17.17 -4.50 -2.20
C VAL A 330 17.84 -5.77 -1.74
N LEU A 331 18.76 -6.30 -2.54
CA LEU A 331 19.41 -7.58 -2.30
C LEU A 331 20.90 -7.40 -2.10
N ARG A 332 21.48 -8.13 -1.15
CA ARG A 332 22.92 -8.09 -0.86
C ARG A 332 23.61 -9.34 -1.38
N THR A 333 24.76 -9.17 -2.03
CA THR A 333 25.59 -10.29 -2.48
C THR A 333 25.96 -11.19 -1.31
N ASN A 334 25.96 -12.50 -1.54
CA ASN A 334 26.25 -13.56 -0.56
C ASN A 334 25.27 -13.63 0.63
N ILE A 335 24.12 -12.97 0.55
CA ILE A 335 23.04 -13.07 1.53
C ILE A 335 21.86 -13.82 0.91
N GLN A 336 21.21 -14.65 1.73
CA GLN A 336 20.03 -15.39 1.32
C GLN A 336 18.82 -14.48 1.14
N PHE A 337 18.08 -14.70 0.06
CA PHE A 337 16.81 -14.06 -0.22
C PHE A 337 15.77 -15.11 -0.63
N SER A 338 14.51 -14.70 -0.62
CA SER A 338 13.39 -15.52 -1.08
C SER A 338 12.57 -14.80 -2.13
N VAL A 339 11.93 -15.58 -3.00
CA VAL A 339 11.00 -15.11 -4.03
C VAL A 339 9.98 -16.20 -4.29
N LYS A 340 8.71 -15.83 -4.51
CA LYS A 340 7.62 -16.79 -4.71
C LYS A 340 6.91 -16.48 -6.01
N VAL A 341 6.81 -17.48 -6.87
CA VAL A 341 5.97 -17.44 -8.08
C VAL A 341 4.68 -18.21 -7.86
N ARG A 342 3.62 -17.78 -8.54
CA ARG A 342 2.31 -18.40 -8.50
C ARG A 342 1.79 -18.58 -9.91
N PHE A 343 1.12 -19.70 -10.13
CA PHE A 343 0.35 -19.96 -11.34
C PHE A 343 -1.13 -19.85 -11.01
N LEU A 344 -1.81 -18.88 -11.63
CA LEU A 344 -3.20 -18.53 -11.34
C LEU A 344 -4.20 -19.56 -11.91
N TYR A 345 -3.75 -20.48 -12.75
CA TYR A 345 -4.53 -21.64 -13.15
C TYR A 345 -4.29 -22.79 -12.16
N LYS A 346 -5.26 -23.02 -11.28
CA LYS A 346 -5.13 -23.97 -10.17
C LYS A 346 -6.00 -25.21 -10.42
N VAL A 347 -5.36 -26.30 -10.80
CA VAL A 347 -6.01 -27.62 -10.93
C VAL A 347 -5.15 -28.73 -10.29
N PRO A 348 -5.75 -29.73 -9.61
CA PRO A 348 -5.02 -30.79 -8.90
C PRO A 348 -4.03 -31.57 -9.78
N GLU A 349 -4.36 -31.75 -11.05
CA GLU A 349 -3.60 -32.51 -12.04
C GLU A 349 -2.22 -31.92 -12.31
N LEU A 350 -2.03 -30.62 -12.08
CA LEU A 350 -0.76 -29.93 -12.30
C LEU A 350 0.13 -29.89 -11.04
N ASN A 351 -0.35 -30.40 -9.91
CA ASN A 351 0.38 -30.37 -8.65
C ASN A 351 1.70 -31.17 -8.76
N HIS A 352 2.84 -30.52 -8.45
CA HIS A 352 4.20 -31.04 -8.61
C HIS A 352 4.68 -31.33 -10.04
N VAL A 353 3.85 -31.10 -11.06
CA VAL A 353 4.20 -31.40 -12.47
C VAL A 353 5.12 -30.33 -13.05
N LEU A 354 4.71 -29.06 -12.93
CA LEU A 354 5.41 -27.93 -13.55
C LEU A 354 6.67 -27.56 -12.75
N LYS A 355 7.84 -27.71 -13.37
CA LYS A 355 9.15 -27.37 -12.78
C LYS A 355 9.58 -25.98 -13.21
N VAL A 356 9.68 -25.05 -12.27
CA VAL A 356 10.11 -23.67 -12.48
C VAL A 356 11.62 -23.57 -12.31
N THR A 357 12.30 -22.92 -13.25
CA THR A 357 13.74 -22.63 -13.22
C THR A 357 13.97 -21.14 -13.03
N VAL A 358 14.95 -20.77 -12.20
CA VAL A 358 15.33 -19.39 -11.88
C VAL A 358 16.61 -19.01 -12.61
N SER A 359 16.62 -17.84 -13.24
CA SER A 359 17.80 -17.29 -13.91
C SER A 359 17.90 -15.77 -13.73
N VAL A 360 19.11 -15.21 -13.88
CA VAL A 360 19.34 -13.76 -13.80
C VAL A 360 19.37 -13.17 -15.18
N ASP A 361 18.62 -12.11 -15.40
CA ASP A 361 18.68 -11.39 -16.67
C ASP A 361 19.85 -10.37 -16.66
N ASN A 362 20.95 -10.80 -17.30
CA ASN A 362 22.19 -10.05 -17.51
C ASN A 362 22.27 -9.40 -18.92
N THR A 363 21.13 -9.10 -19.56
CA THR A 363 21.07 -8.56 -20.94
C THR A 363 21.57 -7.11 -21.06
N VAL A 364 21.48 -6.31 -20.01
CA VAL A 364 21.88 -4.89 -20.04
C VAL A 364 23.40 -4.77 -20.12
N LYS A 365 23.90 -4.16 -21.20
CA LYS A 365 25.34 -3.89 -21.37
C LYS A 365 25.80 -2.81 -20.40
N GLY A 366 27.01 -2.98 -19.85
CA GLY A 366 27.65 -2.02 -18.93
C GLY A 366 27.34 -2.26 -17.45
N PHE A 367 26.25 -2.97 -17.13
CA PHE A 367 25.88 -3.28 -15.75
C PHE A 367 26.71 -4.45 -15.20
N ARG A 368 26.84 -4.53 -13.88
CA ARG A 368 27.43 -5.69 -13.21
C ARG A 368 26.60 -6.93 -13.50
N ARG A 369 27.27 -8.09 -13.57
CA ARG A 369 26.63 -9.38 -13.85
C ARG A 369 26.61 -10.24 -12.61
N PHE A 370 25.52 -10.95 -12.39
CA PHE A 370 25.35 -11.80 -11.23
C PHE A 370 24.95 -13.21 -11.62
N ASN A 371 25.42 -14.16 -10.82
CA ASN A 371 24.95 -15.53 -10.81
C ASN A 371 24.03 -15.72 -9.62
N VAL A 372 22.88 -16.34 -9.84
CA VAL A 372 22.02 -16.86 -8.78
C VAL A 372 22.53 -18.24 -8.37
N LEU A 373 22.63 -18.50 -7.07
CA LEU A 373 23.07 -19.76 -6.48
C LEU A 373 22.00 -20.27 -5.50
N GLY A 374 21.99 -21.57 -5.24
CA GLY A 374 21.02 -22.24 -4.38
C GLY A 374 20.17 -23.24 -5.16
N THR A 375 18.92 -23.44 -4.73
CA THR A 375 17.96 -24.31 -5.42
C THR A 375 17.35 -23.57 -6.61
N LEU A 376 17.92 -23.77 -7.80
CA LEU A 376 17.51 -23.05 -9.01
C LEU A 376 16.26 -23.62 -9.68
N ILE A 377 15.85 -24.84 -9.33
CA ILE A 377 14.68 -25.50 -9.90
C ILE A 377 13.74 -25.91 -8.77
N LYS A 378 12.45 -25.60 -8.89
CA LYS A 378 11.42 -25.99 -7.93
C LYS A 378 10.10 -26.30 -8.62
N SER A 379 9.40 -27.34 -8.18
CA SER A 379 8.06 -27.66 -8.70
C SER A 379 6.98 -26.77 -8.09
N LEU A 380 6.03 -26.31 -8.91
CA LEU A 380 4.79 -25.69 -8.45
C LEU A 380 3.97 -26.70 -7.65
N ASN A 381 3.47 -26.30 -6.49
CA ASN A 381 2.65 -27.15 -5.63
C ASN A 381 1.63 -26.36 -4.81
N MET A 382 0.61 -27.06 -4.30
CA MET A 382 -0.47 -26.47 -3.49
C MET A 382 -0.17 -26.43 -1.98
N ALA A 383 0.81 -27.19 -1.50
CA ALA A 383 1.07 -27.37 -0.08
C ALA A 383 1.84 -26.21 0.57
N GLU A 384 2.62 -25.47 -0.21
CA GLU A 384 3.47 -24.37 0.27
C GLU A 384 2.71 -23.05 0.50
N SER A 385 1.46 -22.96 0.05
CA SER A 385 0.62 -21.78 0.23
C SER A 385 -0.34 -21.97 1.40
N MET A 386 -0.39 -21.00 2.32
CA MET A 386 -1.37 -21.01 3.41
C MET A 386 -2.82 -20.97 2.90
N ASN A 387 -3.02 -20.43 1.69
CA ASN A 387 -4.32 -20.29 1.04
C ASN A 387 -4.50 -21.35 -0.07
N GLY A 388 -3.58 -22.32 -0.16
CA GLY A 388 -3.62 -23.43 -1.11
C GLY A 388 -3.38 -23.06 -2.58
N GLY A 389 -2.79 -21.90 -2.89
CA GLY A 389 -2.43 -21.51 -4.26
C GLY A 389 -1.32 -22.40 -4.87
N MET A 390 -1.29 -22.50 -6.21
CA MET A 390 -0.22 -23.22 -6.95
C MET A 390 1.06 -22.40 -7.01
N VAL A 391 1.99 -22.65 -6.09
CA VAL A 391 3.18 -21.80 -5.88
C VAL A 391 4.49 -22.57 -5.95
N ALA A 392 5.57 -21.86 -6.28
CA ALA A 392 6.93 -22.32 -6.07
C ALA A 392 7.66 -21.27 -5.24
N ASP A 393 7.89 -21.58 -3.97
CA ASP A 393 8.56 -20.70 -3.01
C ASP A 393 10.07 -20.95 -3.00
N PHE A 394 10.83 -20.14 -3.73
CA PHE A 394 12.28 -20.23 -3.75
C PHE A 394 12.87 -19.57 -2.51
N ARG A 395 13.27 -20.39 -1.54
CA ARG A 395 14.00 -19.96 -0.34
C ARG A 395 15.49 -20.21 -0.51
N HIS A 396 16.30 -19.43 0.21
CA HIS A 396 17.76 -19.61 0.28
C HIS A 396 18.51 -19.37 -1.04
N LEU A 397 17.94 -18.57 -1.95
CA LEU A 397 18.69 -18.10 -3.12
C LEU A 397 19.76 -17.10 -2.67
N THR A 398 20.90 -17.05 -3.37
CA THR A 398 21.97 -16.08 -3.10
C THR A 398 22.53 -15.52 -4.40
N PHE A 399 22.98 -14.27 -4.37
CA PHE A 399 23.68 -13.65 -5.51
C PHE A 399 25.19 -13.65 -5.31
N LYS A 400 25.92 -14.01 -6.36
CA LYS A 400 27.37 -13.87 -6.44
C LYS A 400 27.75 -13.05 -7.66
N ASP A 401 28.56 -12.02 -7.43
CA ASP A 401 29.11 -11.16 -8.48
C ASP A 401 29.98 -12.00 -9.43
N GLN A 402 29.72 -11.87 -10.74
CA GLN A 402 30.50 -12.50 -11.78
C GLN A 402 31.66 -11.57 -12.14
N LYS A 403 32.78 -11.75 -11.45
CA LYS A 403 34.04 -11.06 -11.82
C LYS A 403 34.44 -11.45 -13.23
N VAL A 404 34.26 -10.56 -14.18
CA VAL A 404 34.70 -10.76 -15.56
C VAL A 404 36.23 -10.74 -15.54
N GLY A 405 36.83 -11.92 -15.73
CA GLY A 405 38.27 -12.08 -15.73
C GLY A 405 38.88 -11.47 -16.98
N GLY A 406 39.57 -10.34 -16.82
CA GLY A 406 40.45 -9.75 -17.84
C GLY A 406 39.73 -8.95 -18.92
N GLY A 407 40.18 -7.71 -19.12
CA GLY A 407 39.85 -6.92 -20.31
C GLY A 407 39.05 -5.66 -20.01
N GLY A 408 39.77 -4.58 -19.74
CA GLY A 408 39.25 -3.22 -19.81
C GLY A 408 38.93 -2.59 -18.46
N LYS A 409 39.87 -1.76 -17.99
CA LYS A 409 39.52 -0.36 -17.67
C LYS A 409 38.98 0.27 -18.96
N GLY A 410 37.84 -0.22 -19.44
CA GLY A 410 36.98 0.58 -20.29
C GLY A 410 36.53 1.69 -19.38
N ILE A 411 36.74 2.92 -19.84
CA ILE A 411 35.92 4.05 -19.45
C ILE A 411 34.49 3.59 -19.70
N ASN A 412 33.90 2.93 -18.71
CA ASN A 412 32.47 2.72 -18.73
C ASN A 412 31.94 4.13 -18.53
N ASP A 413 31.14 4.59 -19.49
CA ASP A 413 30.07 5.57 -19.26
C ASP A 413 29.09 5.02 -18.20
N LEU A 414 29.59 4.69 -16.99
CA LEU A 414 28.78 4.43 -15.81
C LEU A 414 28.34 5.81 -15.32
N SER A 415 27.35 6.39 -16.00
CA SER A 415 26.65 7.56 -15.47
C SER A 415 25.86 7.21 -14.20
N LEU A 416 25.59 5.91 -14.00
CA LEU A 416 24.80 5.37 -12.89
C LEU A 416 25.66 4.76 -11.79
N SER A 417 25.27 5.04 -10.55
CA SER A 417 25.87 4.45 -9.36
C SER A 417 25.44 2.99 -9.17
N VAL A 418 26.20 2.26 -8.34
CA VAL A 418 25.91 0.87 -7.92
C VAL A 418 24.48 0.67 -7.40
N THR A 419 23.91 1.70 -6.80
CA THR A 419 22.55 1.67 -6.23
C THR A 419 21.46 2.08 -7.21
N GLU A 420 21.81 2.48 -8.43
CA GLU A 420 20.90 2.83 -9.53
C GLU A 420 20.89 1.76 -10.64
N GLU A 421 21.81 0.79 -10.57
CA GLU A 421 21.79 -0.41 -11.43
C GLU A 421 20.61 -1.32 -11.05
N LEU A 422 19.66 -1.45 -11.96
CA LEU A 422 18.48 -2.30 -11.78
C LEU A 422 18.64 -3.66 -12.48
N HIS A 423 18.38 -4.74 -11.73
CA HIS A 423 18.45 -6.12 -12.19
C HIS A 423 17.10 -6.82 -12.03
N SER A 424 16.90 -7.93 -12.76
CA SER A 424 15.70 -8.77 -12.59
C SER A 424 16.08 -10.25 -12.62
N VAL A 425 15.21 -11.06 -12.03
CA VAL A 425 15.27 -12.52 -12.10
C VAL A 425 14.11 -13.00 -12.97
N ASN A 426 14.40 -13.94 -13.86
CA ASN A 426 13.42 -14.58 -14.72
C ASN A 426 13.11 -15.99 -14.19
N PHE A 427 11.84 -16.35 -14.30
CA PHE A 427 11.30 -17.64 -13.93
C PHE A 427 10.72 -18.27 -15.18
N GLN A 428 11.11 -19.51 -15.47
CA GLN A 428 10.66 -20.21 -16.66
C GLN A 428 10.15 -21.61 -16.30
N THR A 429 9.07 -22.05 -16.92
CA THR A 429 8.58 -23.43 -16.85
C THR A 429 7.95 -23.85 -18.16
N GLN A 430 7.81 -25.16 -18.38
CA GLN A 430 7.09 -25.72 -19.53
C GLN A 430 5.74 -26.22 -19.05
N PHE A 431 4.67 -25.69 -19.64
CA PHE A 431 3.30 -26.15 -19.44
C PHE A 431 2.96 -27.18 -20.50
N ASP A 432 2.64 -28.40 -20.08
CA ASP A 432 2.20 -29.50 -20.93
C ASP A 432 0.94 -30.12 -20.33
N TYR A 433 -0.24 -29.78 -20.87
CA TYR A 433 -1.52 -30.26 -20.35
C TYR A 433 -2.60 -30.27 -21.44
N GLN A 434 -3.41 -31.34 -21.48
CA GLN A 434 -4.51 -31.54 -22.44
C GLN A 434 -4.12 -31.29 -23.91
N GLY A 435 -2.91 -31.71 -24.31
CA GLY A 435 -2.41 -31.57 -25.69
C GLY A 435 -1.87 -30.19 -26.04
N LEU A 436 -1.94 -29.21 -25.12
CA LEU A 436 -1.32 -27.90 -25.28
C LEU A 436 0.07 -27.89 -24.63
N SER A 437 1.07 -27.44 -25.38
CA SER A 437 2.45 -27.25 -24.91
C SER A 437 2.88 -25.79 -25.04
N VAL A 438 3.18 -25.12 -23.93
CA VAL A 438 3.52 -23.69 -23.89
C VAL A 438 4.64 -23.43 -22.90
N THR A 439 5.67 -22.71 -23.34
CA THR A 439 6.69 -22.18 -22.42
C THR A 439 6.15 -20.96 -21.69
N LEU A 440 6.17 -21.00 -20.36
CA LEU A 440 5.78 -19.91 -19.47
C LEU A 440 7.02 -19.19 -18.97
N GLU A 441 7.01 -17.86 -19.03
CA GLU A 441 8.07 -17.00 -18.51
C GLU A 441 7.48 -15.80 -17.78
N THR A 442 8.04 -15.47 -16.61
CA THR A 442 7.72 -14.25 -15.87
C THR A 442 8.98 -13.69 -15.20
N SER A 443 8.98 -12.41 -14.84
CA SER A 443 10.15 -11.74 -14.24
C SER A 443 9.78 -10.99 -12.98
N SER A 444 10.71 -10.92 -12.03
CA SER A 444 10.56 -10.05 -10.86
C SER A 444 10.49 -8.57 -11.27
N LEU A 445 10.00 -7.73 -10.36
CA LEU A 445 10.26 -6.30 -10.45
C LEU A 445 11.78 -6.04 -10.41
N PRO A 446 12.24 -4.95 -11.04
CA PRO A 446 13.62 -4.53 -10.98
C PRO A 446 14.05 -4.27 -9.54
N PHE A 447 15.18 -4.84 -9.15
CA PHE A 447 15.78 -4.73 -7.83
C PHE A 447 17.22 -4.24 -7.91
N VAL A 448 17.73 -3.73 -6.79
CA VAL A 448 19.11 -3.24 -6.66
C VAL A 448 19.96 -4.29 -5.95
N VAL A 449 21.17 -4.54 -6.46
CA VAL A 449 22.14 -5.46 -5.83
C VAL A 449 23.30 -4.67 -5.19
N ILE A 450 23.38 -4.76 -3.86
CA ILE A 450 24.41 -4.11 -3.04
C ILE A 450 25.47 -5.10 -2.55
N SER A 451 26.66 -4.58 -2.23
CA SER A 451 27.76 -5.37 -1.66
C SER A 451 27.84 -5.22 -0.13
N ASN A 452 27.51 -4.04 0.39
CA ASN A 452 27.59 -3.71 1.83
C ASN A 452 26.25 -3.15 2.34
N SER A 453 25.91 -3.45 3.59
CA SER A 453 24.75 -2.88 4.28
C SER A 453 24.76 -1.35 4.32
N SER A 454 25.93 -0.70 4.27
CA SER A 454 26.02 0.77 4.18
C SER A 454 25.33 1.35 2.94
N GLN A 455 25.13 0.55 1.89
CA GLN A 455 24.45 0.96 0.65
C GLN A 455 22.93 0.76 0.70
N GLN A 456 22.40 0.11 1.75
CA GLN A 456 20.95 -0.17 1.84
C GLN A 456 20.11 1.10 1.80
N GLN A 457 20.57 2.18 2.44
CA GLN A 457 19.85 3.45 2.46
C GLN A 457 19.67 4.02 1.05
N SER A 458 20.76 4.15 0.28
CA SER A 458 20.71 4.66 -1.10
C SER A 458 19.98 3.70 -2.04
N ALA A 459 20.16 2.38 -1.89
CA ALA A 459 19.45 1.39 -2.69
C ALA A 459 17.93 1.43 -2.46
N TRP A 460 17.49 1.62 -1.21
CA TRP A 460 16.07 1.75 -0.90
C TRP A 460 15.48 3.01 -1.54
N ALA A 461 16.22 4.12 -1.58
CA ALA A 461 15.79 5.33 -2.30
C ALA A 461 15.47 5.04 -3.78
N SER A 462 16.34 4.27 -4.45
CA SER A 462 16.13 3.89 -5.85
C SER A 462 14.89 3.02 -6.03
N VAL A 463 14.69 2.04 -5.14
CA VAL A 463 13.49 1.19 -5.16
C VAL A 463 12.22 2.01 -4.94
N LEU A 464 12.23 2.97 -4.01
CA LEU A 464 11.11 3.89 -3.79
C LEU A 464 10.81 4.69 -5.06
N TRP A 465 11.82 5.30 -5.67
CA TRP A 465 11.64 6.15 -6.84
C TRP A 465 11.14 5.39 -8.06
N PHE A 466 11.73 4.23 -8.35
CA PHE A 466 11.32 3.37 -9.45
C PHE A 466 9.86 2.93 -9.30
N ASN A 467 9.50 2.38 -8.14
CA ASN A 467 8.16 1.82 -7.93
C ASN A 467 7.08 2.88 -7.76
N MET A 468 7.43 4.10 -7.33
CA MET A 468 6.51 5.22 -7.28
C MET A 468 6.11 5.68 -8.70
N LEU A 469 7.08 5.80 -9.62
CA LEU A 469 6.90 6.50 -10.90
C LEU A 469 6.77 5.60 -12.13
N CYS A 470 7.49 4.48 -12.19
CA CYS A 470 7.62 3.70 -13.42
C CYS A 470 6.40 2.81 -13.64
N SER A 471 5.66 3.07 -14.73
CA SER A 471 4.56 2.22 -15.20
C SER A 471 5.06 0.96 -15.91
N ASP A 472 6.19 1.06 -16.63
CA ASP A 472 6.85 -0.12 -17.21
C ASP A 472 7.68 -0.84 -16.15
N ALA A 473 7.10 -1.90 -15.60
CA ALA A 473 7.73 -2.75 -14.60
C ALA A 473 9.01 -3.45 -15.07
N LYS A 474 9.42 -3.39 -16.35
CA LYS A 474 10.65 -4.02 -16.87
C LYS A 474 11.77 -3.04 -17.20
N ASN A 475 11.57 -1.74 -17.04
CA ASN A 475 12.54 -0.72 -17.43
C ASN A 475 13.78 -0.68 -16.50
N LYS A 476 14.80 -1.48 -16.81
CA LYS A 476 16.09 -1.50 -16.09
C LYS A 476 16.95 -0.24 -16.28
N LYS A 477 16.67 0.55 -17.31
CA LYS A 477 17.41 1.77 -17.65
C LYS A 477 16.73 3.03 -17.11
N PHE A 478 15.78 2.86 -16.18
CA PHE A 478 14.97 3.95 -15.64
C PHE A 478 15.78 5.14 -15.15
N PHE A 479 16.90 4.91 -14.46
CA PHE A 479 17.72 6.00 -13.92
C PHE A 479 18.55 6.76 -14.96
N GLU A 480 18.67 6.27 -16.20
CA GLU A 480 19.33 7.03 -17.29
C GLU A 480 18.52 8.28 -17.68
N SER A 481 17.20 8.27 -17.49
CA SER A 481 16.28 9.35 -17.88
C SER A 481 15.04 9.43 -16.99
N CYS A 482 15.21 9.26 -15.68
CA CYS A 482 14.08 9.25 -14.74
C CYS A 482 13.37 10.62 -14.67
N SER A 483 12.04 10.59 -14.57
CA SER A 483 11.20 11.78 -14.44
C SER A 483 11.18 12.31 -13.01
N ALA A 484 10.81 13.59 -12.86
CA ALA A 484 10.54 14.18 -11.56
C ALA A 484 9.19 13.70 -11.01
N ALA A 485 9.13 13.43 -9.70
CA ALA A 485 7.91 13.02 -9.01
C ALA A 485 7.01 14.22 -8.72
N SER A 486 5.69 14.09 -8.93
CA SER A 486 4.75 15.10 -8.40
C SER A 486 4.73 15.07 -6.87
N TRP A 487 4.43 16.20 -6.24
CA TRP A 487 4.30 16.27 -4.78
C TRP A 487 3.22 15.32 -4.26
N ALA A 488 2.10 15.17 -4.98
CA ALA A 488 1.03 14.24 -4.59
C ALA A 488 1.55 12.80 -4.46
N GLN A 489 2.24 12.30 -5.50
CA GLN A 489 2.82 10.95 -5.49
C GLN A 489 3.90 10.79 -4.41
N PHE A 490 4.76 11.79 -4.25
CA PHE A 490 5.85 11.74 -3.30
C PHE A 490 5.36 11.81 -1.83
N GLY A 491 4.41 12.70 -1.55
CA GLY A 491 3.79 12.82 -0.23
C GLY A 491 3.04 11.56 0.19
N GLU A 492 2.31 10.95 -0.75
CA GLU A 492 1.63 9.66 -0.53
C GLU A 492 2.65 8.56 -0.20
N MET A 493 3.71 8.43 -1.02
CA MET A 493 4.79 7.47 -0.78
C MET A 493 5.47 7.68 0.58
N LEU A 494 5.74 8.92 0.96
CA LEU A 494 6.31 9.21 2.28
C LEU A 494 5.36 8.81 3.41
N SER A 495 4.05 9.10 3.27
CA SER A 495 3.05 8.69 4.25
C SER A 495 3.05 7.18 4.46
N TRP A 496 3.16 6.40 3.39
CA TRP A 496 3.29 4.94 3.45
C TRP A 496 4.55 4.46 4.19
N GLN A 497 5.68 5.15 4.05
CA GLN A 497 6.90 4.83 4.80
C GLN A 497 6.69 5.01 6.31
N PHE A 498 6.03 6.09 6.72
CA PHE A 498 5.70 6.35 8.13
C PHE A 498 4.68 5.33 8.67
N LEU A 499 3.67 5.01 7.86
CA LEU A 499 2.67 4.00 8.21
C LEU A 499 3.33 2.64 8.47
N SER A 500 4.25 2.23 7.58
CA SER A 500 4.99 0.97 7.72
C SER A 500 5.94 0.94 8.92
N CYS A 501 6.49 2.09 9.33
CA CYS A 501 7.46 2.17 10.42
C CYS A 501 6.83 2.39 11.81
N GLY A 502 5.71 3.10 11.90
CA GLY A 502 5.12 3.53 13.17
C GLY A 502 3.60 3.36 13.25
N LYS A 503 2.99 2.56 12.37
CA LYS A 503 1.53 2.28 12.34
C LYS A 503 0.63 3.49 12.09
N ARG A 504 1.20 4.66 11.82
CA ARG A 504 0.48 5.89 11.47
C ARG A 504 1.22 6.60 10.33
N GLY A 505 0.49 6.99 9.29
CA GLY A 505 1.04 7.77 8.17
C GLY A 505 1.29 9.24 8.53
N LEU A 506 1.54 10.05 7.52
CA LEU A 506 1.61 11.51 7.64
C LEU A 506 0.24 12.13 7.39
N ASN A 507 -0.10 13.16 8.18
CA ASN A 507 -1.30 13.97 7.97
C ASN A 507 -1.01 15.19 7.09
N ASP A 508 -2.08 15.89 6.67
CA ASP A 508 -1.97 17.04 5.77
C ASP A 508 -1.11 18.17 6.33
N GLN A 509 -1.13 18.42 7.65
CA GLN A 509 -0.30 19.46 8.27
C GLN A 509 1.19 19.12 8.22
N GLN A 510 1.54 17.85 8.42
CA GLN A 510 2.91 17.35 8.33
C GLN A 510 3.40 17.37 6.88
N LEU A 511 2.56 16.92 5.95
CA LEU A 511 2.84 16.97 4.52
C LEU A 511 3.02 18.42 4.04
N GLN A 512 2.14 19.33 4.42
CA GLN A 512 2.26 20.75 4.08
C GLN A 512 3.55 21.37 4.63
N THR A 513 3.98 20.97 5.83
CA THR A 513 5.26 21.44 6.39
C THR A 513 6.45 20.92 5.58
N LEU A 514 6.42 19.66 5.15
CA LEU A 514 7.44 19.10 4.27
C LEU A 514 7.44 19.77 2.90
N ALA A 515 6.27 20.02 2.32
CA ALA A 515 6.12 20.74 1.06
C ALA A 515 6.73 22.15 1.14
N LEU A 516 6.41 22.89 2.21
CA LEU A 516 6.98 24.21 2.47
C LEU A 516 8.52 24.15 2.59
N LYS A 517 9.07 23.12 3.23
CA LYS A 517 10.52 22.94 3.35
C LYS A 517 11.18 22.66 2.00
N LEU A 518 10.48 21.95 1.10
CA LEU A 518 11.02 21.53 -0.19
C LEU A 518 10.85 22.59 -1.27
N PHE A 519 9.73 23.29 -1.30
CA PHE A 519 9.41 24.22 -2.40
C PHE A 519 9.40 25.68 -1.97
N GLY A 520 9.40 25.96 -0.66
CA GLY A 520 9.08 27.31 -0.17
C GLY A 520 7.57 27.53 -0.15
N LYS A 521 7.15 28.78 0.05
CA LYS A 521 5.74 29.15 0.19
C LYS A 521 5.07 29.23 -1.18
N GLU A 522 4.21 28.26 -1.47
CA GLU A 522 3.40 28.21 -2.70
C GLU A 522 1.90 28.34 -2.40
N GLN A 523 1.09 28.72 -3.39
CA GLN A 523 -0.37 28.76 -3.27
C GLN A 523 -0.99 27.36 -3.23
N ASN A 524 -0.50 26.46 -4.08
CA ASN A 524 -0.86 25.04 -4.13
C ASN A 524 0.38 24.23 -4.55
N TYR A 525 0.59 23.09 -3.90
CA TYR A 525 1.74 22.21 -4.16
C TYR A 525 1.46 21.11 -5.20
N GLU A 526 0.24 20.95 -5.71
CA GLU A 526 -0.12 19.88 -6.66
C GLU A 526 0.75 19.85 -7.92
N ASN A 527 1.13 21.03 -8.43
CA ASN A 527 1.97 21.16 -9.63
C ASN A 527 3.48 21.08 -9.32
N CYS A 528 3.87 21.08 -8.05
CA CYS A 528 5.27 21.01 -7.66
C CYS A 528 5.84 19.61 -7.98
N LYS A 529 7.06 19.59 -8.51
CA LYS A 529 7.78 18.36 -8.85
C LYS A 529 9.14 18.31 -8.19
N ILE A 530 9.53 17.12 -7.73
CA ILE A 530 10.82 16.85 -7.09
C ILE A 530 11.65 16.00 -8.06
N PRO A 531 12.81 16.49 -8.54
CA PRO A 531 13.72 15.67 -9.33
C PRO A 531 14.45 14.65 -8.45
N TRP A 532 14.86 13.52 -9.05
CA TRP A 532 15.61 12.46 -8.37
C TRP A 532 16.87 12.98 -7.66
N THR A 533 17.61 13.89 -8.32
CA THR A 533 18.83 14.47 -7.77
C THR A 533 18.57 15.19 -6.46
N ARG A 534 17.50 15.97 -6.35
CA ARG A 534 17.11 16.68 -5.13
C ARG A 534 16.67 15.75 -4.00
N PHE A 535 16.13 14.57 -4.34
CA PHE A 535 15.74 13.58 -3.36
C PHE A 535 16.95 12.81 -2.79
N SER A 536 17.89 12.37 -3.63
CA SER A 536 18.91 11.40 -3.24
C SER A 536 20.37 11.85 -3.37
N LYS A 537 20.68 12.89 -4.16
CA LYS A 537 22.06 13.29 -4.50
C LYS A 537 22.46 14.67 -3.96
N GLU A 538 21.57 15.66 -4.07
CA GLU A 538 21.83 17.04 -3.64
C GLU A 538 21.61 17.18 -2.13
N ASN A 539 22.48 17.98 -1.49
CA ASN A 539 22.32 18.32 -0.09
C ASN A 539 21.15 19.30 0.10
N LEU A 540 20.47 19.20 1.23
CA LEU A 540 19.48 20.20 1.60
C LEU A 540 20.16 21.56 1.85
N PRO A 541 19.44 22.68 1.64
CA PRO A 541 19.96 24.00 1.97
C PRO A 541 20.47 24.05 3.41
N ASP A 542 21.66 24.63 3.60
CA ASP A 542 22.32 24.79 4.90
C ASP A 542 22.65 23.48 5.63
N THR A 543 22.70 22.34 4.93
CA THR A 543 23.12 21.04 5.50
C THR A 543 24.13 20.30 4.62
N ASN A 544 24.76 19.27 5.18
CA ASN A 544 25.72 18.40 4.50
C ASN A 544 25.17 16.99 4.22
N PHE A 545 23.85 16.88 4.10
CA PHE A 545 23.16 15.61 3.85
C PHE A 545 21.96 15.80 2.93
N THR A 546 21.59 14.73 2.22
CA THR A 546 20.49 14.73 1.26
C THR A 546 19.12 14.58 1.95
N LEU A 547 18.05 14.93 1.24
CA LEU A 547 16.68 14.81 1.73
C LEU A 547 16.35 13.39 2.20
N TRP A 548 16.67 12.39 1.39
CA TRP A 548 16.40 11.00 1.72
C TRP A 548 17.18 10.52 2.95
N VAL A 549 18.46 10.89 3.09
CA VAL A 549 19.27 10.48 4.26
C VAL A 549 18.63 10.98 5.56
N TRP A 550 18.16 12.23 5.56
CA TRP A 550 17.46 12.81 6.70
C TRP A 550 16.13 12.11 7.00
N LEU A 551 15.30 11.89 5.98
CA LEU A 551 14.02 11.21 6.13
C LEU A 551 14.19 9.77 6.62
N ASP A 552 15.14 9.01 6.06
CA ASP A 552 15.44 7.65 6.50
C ASP A 552 15.99 7.60 7.93
N GLY A 553 16.77 8.60 8.34
CA GLY A 553 17.20 8.77 9.73
C GLY A 553 16.02 8.94 10.69
N ILE A 554 15.04 9.77 10.32
CA ILE A 554 13.79 9.94 11.08
C ILE A 554 12.97 8.65 11.10
N LEU A 555 12.77 8.01 9.96
CA LEU A 555 12.02 6.75 9.86
C LEU A 555 12.63 5.67 10.74
N ASN A 556 13.96 5.56 10.76
CA ASN A 556 14.67 4.63 11.64
C ASN A 556 14.49 4.98 13.12
N LEU A 557 14.54 6.27 13.47
CA LEU A 557 14.28 6.74 14.83
C LEU A 557 12.86 6.36 15.30
N VAL A 558 11.87 6.56 14.42
CA VAL A 558 10.48 6.17 14.68
C VAL A 558 10.35 4.67 14.87
N LYS A 559 10.82 3.89 13.89
CA LYS A 559 10.69 2.43 13.90
C LYS A 559 11.31 1.78 15.14
N VAL A 560 12.49 2.24 15.57
CA VAL A 560 13.27 1.57 16.61
C VAL A 560 12.95 2.10 18.02
N TYR A 561 12.65 3.40 18.18
CA TYR A 561 12.57 4.02 19.50
C TYR A 561 11.24 4.73 19.81
N LEU A 562 10.46 5.11 18.79
CA LEU A 562 9.30 5.99 18.97
C LEU A 562 8.01 5.44 18.36
N SER A 563 7.96 4.15 18.03
CA SER A 563 6.84 3.54 17.29
C SER A 563 5.51 3.77 18.01
N ASP A 564 5.44 3.46 19.31
CA ASP A 564 4.20 3.59 20.09
C ASP A 564 3.82 5.06 20.32
N LEU A 565 4.80 5.94 20.58
CA LEU A 565 4.53 7.38 20.73
C LEU A 565 4.05 8.00 19.41
N TRP A 566 4.53 7.49 18.28
CA TRP A 566 4.13 7.93 16.96
C TRP A 566 2.74 7.41 16.59
N SER A 567 2.44 6.13 16.87
CA SER A 567 1.11 5.55 16.61
C SER A 567 0.01 6.27 17.36
N ASP A 568 0.29 6.65 18.61
CA ASP A 568 -0.64 7.34 19.50
C ASP A 568 -0.91 8.81 19.12
N GLY A 569 -0.14 9.35 18.18
CA GLY A 569 -0.25 10.76 17.81
C GLY A 569 0.38 11.75 18.79
N SER A 570 1.10 11.26 19.80
CA SER A 570 1.80 12.10 20.79
C SER A 570 2.95 12.92 20.19
N ILE A 571 3.43 12.56 18.99
CA ILE A 571 4.48 13.26 18.26
C ILE A 571 3.88 14.08 17.11
N MET A 572 4.09 15.40 17.15
CA MET A 572 3.75 16.30 16.03
C MET A 572 4.70 16.10 14.85
N GLY A 573 5.99 15.87 15.11
CA GLY A 573 6.96 15.41 14.12
C GLY A 573 7.45 16.54 13.22
N PHE A 574 6.70 16.87 12.17
CA PHE A 574 7.11 17.85 11.17
C PHE A 574 6.48 19.21 11.44
N ILE A 575 7.27 20.13 12.01
CA ILE A 575 6.91 21.53 12.20
C ILE A 575 8.16 22.41 12.15
N ASN A 576 8.09 23.52 11.42
CA ASN A 576 9.21 24.45 11.34
C ASN A 576 9.33 25.30 12.63
N LYS A 577 10.54 25.80 12.93
CA LYS A 577 10.82 26.57 14.15
C LYS A 577 9.92 27.81 14.31
N GLY A 578 9.54 28.47 13.22
CA GLY A 578 8.68 29.65 13.24
C GLY A 578 7.27 29.32 13.71
N LYS A 579 6.63 28.33 13.08
CA LYS A 579 5.28 27.86 13.39
C LYS A 579 5.21 27.24 14.79
N GLU A 580 6.24 26.48 15.19
CA GLU A 580 6.39 25.96 16.55
C GLU A 580 6.32 27.09 17.58
N ARG A 581 7.09 28.17 17.39
CA ARG A 581 7.08 29.32 18.31
C ARG A 581 5.73 30.00 18.35
N VAL A 582 5.09 30.22 17.19
CA VAL A 582 3.78 30.86 17.11
C VAL A 582 2.69 30.03 17.82
N LEU A 583 2.70 28.71 17.65
CA LEU A 583 1.74 27.82 18.32
C LEU A 583 1.94 27.87 19.83
N LEU A 584 3.17 27.71 20.32
CA LEU A 584 3.48 27.64 21.75
C LEU A 584 3.28 28.98 22.48
N LYS A 585 3.60 30.12 21.84
CA LYS A 585 3.41 31.46 22.45
C LYS A 585 1.96 31.77 22.85
N LYS A 586 0.98 31.07 22.27
CA LYS A 586 -0.45 31.23 22.55
C LYS A 586 -1.00 30.24 23.59
N GLN A 587 -0.15 29.38 24.16
CA GLN A 587 -0.56 28.31 25.06
C GLN A 587 -0.19 28.61 26.52
N GLN A 588 -0.82 27.88 27.44
CA GLN A 588 -0.52 28.00 28.86
C GLN A 588 0.91 27.56 29.21
N TYR A 589 1.42 28.05 30.34
CA TYR A 589 2.74 27.69 30.87
C TYR A 589 2.96 26.18 30.88
N GLY A 590 4.16 25.77 30.47
CA GLY A 590 4.56 24.36 30.46
C GLY A 590 3.90 23.52 29.36
N THR A 591 3.17 24.13 28.43
CA THR A 591 2.75 23.45 27.20
C THR A 591 3.96 23.18 26.33
N PHE A 592 4.10 21.94 25.85
CA PHE A 592 5.21 21.51 25.02
C PHE A 592 4.76 20.69 23.81
N LEU A 593 5.62 20.59 22.80
CA LEU A 593 5.41 19.74 21.63
C LEU A 593 6.68 18.99 21.26
N LEU A 594 6.51 17.86 20.55
CA LEU A 594 7.58 16.98 20.09
C LEU A 594 7.74 17.08 18.58
N ARG A 595 8.95 17.37 18.10
CA ARG A 595 9.27 17.47 16.68
C ARG A 595 10.60 16.83 16.30
N PHE A 596 10.76 16.49 15.04
CA PHE A 596 12.03 16.04 14.49
C PHE A 596 12.96 17.22 14.23
N SER A 597 14.26 16.97 14.40
CA SER A 597 15.31 17.94 14.11
C SER A 597 15.55 18.01 12.61
N GLU A 598 15.56 19.23 12.07
CA GLU A 598 15.91 19.49 10.67
C GLU A 598 17.42 19.57 10.41
N SER A 599 18.23 19.58 11.47
CA SER A 599 19.69 19.84 11.39
C SER A 599 20.55 18.60 11.67
N ILE A 600 19.94 17.45 11.97
CA ILE A 600 20.66 16.21 12.30
C ILE A 600 20.48 15.20 11.18
N LYS A 601 21.61 14.78 10.59
CA LYS A 601 21.68 13.80 9.50
C LYS A 601 20.95 12.50 9.83
N ASP A 602 21.27 11.89 10.97
CA ASP A 602 20.79 10.55 11.34
C ASP A 602 19.42 10.56 12.05
N GLY A 603 18.67 11.66 11.91
CA GLY A 603 17.43 11.89 12.63
C GLY A 603 17.66 12.23 14.11
N GLY A 604 16.78 13.07 14.63
CA GLY A 604 16.74 13.36 16.06
C GLY A 604 15.39 13.91 16.45
N ILE A 605 14.97 13.68 17.69
CA ILE A 605 13.73 14.21 18.26
C ILE A 605 14.07 15.27 19.30
N THR A 606 13.34 16.38 19.29
CA THR A 606 13.46 17.43 20.29
C THR A 606 12.07 17.81 20.80
N PHE A 607 12.03 18.46 21.95
CA PHE A 607 10.84 19.13 22.46
C PHE A 607 11.12 20.60 22.71
N SER A 608 10.05 21.39 22.53
CA SER A 608 10.04 22.80 22.90
C SER A 608 8.84 23.08 23.78
N TRP A 609 9.01 24.00 24.74
CA TRP A 609 7.97 24.38 25.69
C TRP A 609 7.91 25.89 25.86
N VAL A 610 6.73 26.41 26.23
CA VAL A 610 6.53 27.82 26.55
C VAL A 610 6.70 28.08 28.04
N GLN A 611 7.42 29.14 28.36
CA GLN A 611 7.50 29.74 29.69
C GLN A 611 7.17 31.22 29.58
N TYR A 612 6.72 31.80 30.68
CA TYR A 612 6.43 33.22 30.76
C TYR A 612 7.51 33.88 31.61
N SER A 613 8.09 34.96 31.10
CA SER A 613 8.99 35.80 31.89
C SER A 613 8.21 36.49 33.01
N ASN A 614 8.92 37.09 33.97
CA ASN A 614 8.28 37.88 35.03
C ASN A 614 7.42 39.04 34.48
N ASN A 615 7.69 39.46 33.24
CA ASN A 615 6.96 40.53 32.56
C ASN A 615 5.71 40.04 31.81
N GLY A 616 5.45 38.72 31.81
CA GLY A 616 4.34 38.12 31.08
C GLY A 616 4.63 37.81 29.61
N ASP A 617 5.85 38.03 29.14
CA ASP A 617 6.21 37.74 27.76
C ASP A 617 6.48 36.24 27.55
N PRO A 618 5.88 35.60 26.52
CA PRO A 618 6.06 34.18 26.26
C PRO A 618 7.43 33.90 25.60
N SER A 619 8.26 33.14 26.29
CA SER A 619 9.54 32.63 25.81
C SER A 619 9.43 31.13 25.52
N VAL A 620 9.75 30.74 24.28
CA VAL A 620 9.82 29.33 23.89
C VAL A 620 11.26 28.82 24.05
N GLN A 621 11.41 27.74 24.82
CA GLN A 621 12.69 27.07 25.05
C GLN A 621 12.71 25.74 24.29
N THR A 622 13.87 25.34 23.77
CA THR A 622 14.05 24.11 22.98
C THR A 622 15.29 23.38 23.47
N VAL A 623 15.19 22.07 23.70
CA VAL A 623 16.35 21.24 24.05
C VAL A 623 17.16 20.83 22.83
N ARG A 624 18.45 20.53 23.05
CA ARG A 624 19.25 19.82 22.04
C ARG A 624 18.55 18.51 21.65
N PRO A 625 18.45 18.18 20.35
CA PRO A 625 17.74 16.96 19.95
C PRO A 625 18.43 15.68 20.42
N PHE A 626 17.63 14.69 20.79
CA PHE A 626 18.02 13.34 21.13
C PHE A 626 18.11 12.49 19.87
N THR A 627 19.23 11.79 19.72
CA THR A 627 19.52 10.91 18.59
C THR A 627 19.34 9.44 18.97
N SER A 628 19.48 8.53 18.01
CA SER A 628 19.52 7.10 18.29
C SER A 628 20.55 6.71 19.36
N ASN A 629 21.67 7.43 19.47
CA ASN A 629 22.69 7.14 20.50
C ASN A 629 22.21 7.49 21.92
N ASP A 630 21.31 8.47 22.04
CA ASP A 630 20.69 8.84 23.29
C ASP A 630 19.55 7.89 23.64
N LEU A 631 18.66 7.63 22.68
CA LEU A 631 17.46 6.80 22.88
C LEU A 631 17.77 5.32 23.12
N LYS A 632 18.95 4.85 22.73
CA LYS A 632 19.47 3.53 23.15
C LYS A 632 19.74 3.42 24.64
N GLN A 633 20.08 4.52 25.29
CA GLN A 633 20.45 4.54 26.71
C GLN A 633 19.25 4.84 27.61
N ILE A 634 18.28 5.59 27.10
CA ILE A 634 17.09 5.99 27.84
C ILE A 634 15.89 6.22 26.92
N ALA A 635 14.73 5.72 27.31
CA ALA A 635 13.50 5.91 26.57
C ALA A 635 13.02 7.36 26.65
N LEU A 636 12.47 7.89 25.55
CA LEU A 636 11.99 9.27 25.50
C LEU A 636 10.92 9.60 26.57
N PRO A 637 9.94 8.73 26.89
CA PRO A 637 9.00 8.96 27.98
C PRO A 637 9.68 9.21 29.34
N ASP A 638 10.75 8.47 29.65
CA ASP A 638 11.49 8.64 30.90
C ASP A 638 12.27 9.95 30.93
N ILE A 639 12.78 10.40 29.77
CA ILE A 639 13.36 11.75 29.63
C ILE A 639 12.30 12.81 29.95
N LEU A 640 11.12 12.73 29.33
CA LEU A 640 10.05 13.71 29.51
C LEU A 640 9.52 13.75 30.95
N CYS A 641 9.38 12.57 31.58
CA CYS A 641 8.91 12.44 32.96
C CYS A 641 9.88 13.09 33.94
N ASN A 642 11.18 12.82 33.79
CA ASN A 642 12.21 13.19 34.74
C ASN A 642 13.00 14.47 34.37
N PHE A 643 12.66 15.11 33.24
CA PHE A 643 13.32 16.34 32.81
C PHE A 643 13.22 17.41 33.90
N ARG A 644 14.35 18.05 34.24
CA ARG A 644 14.41 19.08 35.30
C ARG A 644 15.30 20.22 34.84
N ILE A 645 14.83 21.44 35.06
CA ILE A 645 15.61 22.66 34.91
C ILE A 645 15.74 23.36 36.27
N MET A 646 16.83 24.10 36.46
CA MET A 646 17.02 24.92 37.64
C MET A 646 16.30 26.26 37.44
N VAL A 647 15.33 26.55 38.30
CA VAL A 647 14.64 27.85 38.35
C VAL A 647 15.35 28.77 39.36
N ALA A 648 15.02 30.07 39.36
CA ALA A 648 15.46 30.98 40.42
C ALA A 648 15.21 30.33 41.80
N GLU A 649 16.19 30.41 42.70
CA GLU A 649 16.26 29.71 44.01
C GLU A 649 16.77 28.25 44.00
N ASN A 650 17.38 27.77 42.90
CA ASN A 650 17.98 26.42 42.82
C ASN A 650 17.00 25.26 43.08
N VAL A 651 15.69 25.48 42.88
CA VAL A 651 14.70 24.41 42.95
C VAL A 651 14.62 23.71 41.59
N PRO A 652 14.88 22.40 41.50
CA PRO A 652 14.78 21.67 40.25
C PRO A 652 13.31 21.39 39.94
N VAL A 653 12.80 21.96 38.84
CA VAL A 653 11.40 21.84 38.42
C VAL A 653 11.34 21.18 37.04
N ASN A 654 10.34 20.30 36.82
CA ASN A 654 10.02 19.84 35.48
C ASN A 654 9.13 20.89 34.80
N PRO A 655 9.60 21.58 33.74
CA PRO A 655 8.81 22.61 33.08
C PRO A 655 7.73 22.04 32.14
N LEU A 656 7.72 20.73 31.90
CA LEU A 656 6.80 20.06 30.99
C LEU A 656 5.54 19.64 31.74
N CYS A 657 4.42 20.29 31.43
CA CYS A 657 3.13 20.06 32.10
C CYS A 657 2.08 19.48 31.15
N HIS A 658 1.95 20.05 29.95
CA HIS A 658 0.89 19.70 29.00
C HIS A 658 1.49 19.45 27.61
N LEU A 659 1.20 18.30 27.01
CA LEU A 659 1.44 18.08 25.60
C LEU A 659 0.43 18.87 24.77
N TYR A 660 0.88 19.55 23.72
CA TYR A 660 0.00 20.27 22.80
C TYR A 660 -1.10 19.36 22.22
N PRO A 661 -2.37 19.82 22.12
CA PRO A 661 -2.83 21.18 22.42
C PRO A 661 -3.12 21.44 23.91
N ASN A 662 -3.56 20.46 24.68
CA ASN A 662 -3.80 20.62 26.12
C ASN A 662 -3.97 19.28 26.86
N ILE A 663 -3.07 18.33 26.61
CA ILE A 663 -3.14 16.99 27.18
C ILE A 663 -2.17 16.93 28.37
N PRO A 664 -2.61 16.63 29.59
CA PRO A 664 -1.72 16.43 30.73
C PRO A 664 -0.59 15.45 30.40
N LYS A 665 0.66 15.79 30.75
CA LYS A 665 1.85 15.00 30.41
C LYS A 665 1.70 13.53 30.81
N ASP A 666 1.25 13.28 32.03
CA ASP A 666 1.15 11.91 32.56
C ASP A 666 -0.03 11.14 31.91
N GLN A 667 -1.05 11.85 31.41
CA GLN A 667 -2.09 11.23 30.60
C GLN A 667 -1.55 10.80 29.22
N ALA A 668 -0.68 11.61 28.61
CA ALA A 668 -0.11 11.33 27.29
C ALA A 668 0.98 10.24 27.33
N PHE A 669 1.82 10.23 28.37
CA PHE A 669 3.02 9.38 28.41
C PHE A 669 3.06 8.39 29.58
N GLY A 670 2.14 8.47 30.54
CA GLY A 670 2.20 7.70 31.79
C GLY A 670 2.29 6.19 31.60
N LYS A 671 1.58 5.66 30.61
CA LYS A 671 1.62 4.24 30.25
C LYS A 671 2.97 3.74 29.73
N TYR A 672 3.90 4.64 29.41
CA TYR A 672 5.24 4.31 28.93
C TYR A 672 6.34 4.59 29.96
N TYR A 673 5.98 5.02 31.18
CA TYR A 673 6.97 5.29 32.21
C TYR A 673 7.55 4.00 32.77
N SER A 674 8.87 4.01 32.98
CA SER A 674 9.53 2.94 33.71
C SER A 674 9.07 2.92 35.17
N GLU A 675 8.66 1.76 35.69
CA GLU A 675 8.27 1.58 37.10
C GLU A 675 9.43 1.77 38.10
N LYS A 676 10.68 1.78 37.61
CA LYS A 676 11.89 1.82 38.44
C LYS A 676 12.12 3.21 39.02
N THR A 677 11.95 3.33 40.33
CA THR A 677 12.15 4.56 41.11
C THR A 677 13.48 4.55 41.87
N GLY A 678 13.90 5.71 42.40
CA GLY A 678 15.12 5.82 43.21
C GLY A 678 16.44 5.72 42.41
N GLU A 679 17.46 5.09 42.99
CA GLU A 679 18.79 4.94 42.35
C GLU A 679 18.80 4.08 41.08
N GLU A 680 17.76 3.26 40.90
CA GLU A 680 17.57 2.46 39.70
C GLU A 680 16.92 3.22 38.55
N ASN A 681 16.48 4.47 38.78
CA ASN A 681 15.85 5.30 37.77
C ASN A 681 16.77 5.43 36.53
N PRO A 682 16.32 5.00 35.34
CA PRO A 682 17.08 5.06 34.10
C PRO A 682 17.61 6.47 33.80
N TYR A 683 16.83 7.50 34.14
CA TYR A 683 17.19 8.90 33.96
C TYR A 683 18.38 9.33 34.80
N LEU A 684 18.44 8.93 36.07
CA LEU A 684 19.58 9.25 36.92
C LEU A 684 20.86 8.53 36.45
N LYS A 685 20.73 7.30 35.95
CA LYS A 685 21.85 6.58 35.34
C LYS A 685 22.34 7.25 34.06
N TYR A 686 21.43 7.69 33.20
CA TYR A 686 21.75 8.43 31.97
C TYR A 686 22.44 9.78 32.26
N LEU A 687 21.97 10.53 33.24
CA LEU A 687 22.63 11.78 33.64
C LEU A 687 24.04 11.53 34.21
N LYS A 688 24.27 10.41 34.91
CA LYS A 688 25.62 10.05 35.38
C LYS A 688 26.58 9.74 34.22
N THR A 689 26.09 9.15 33.13
CA THR A 689 26.92 8.86 31.95
C THR A 689 27.15 10.06 31.04
N LYS A 690 26.26 11.07 31.08
CA LYS A 690 26.40 12.34 30.37
C LYS A 690 26.70 13.47 31.34
N LEU A 691 27.99 13.73 31.58
CA LEU A 691 28.55 14.84 32.38
C LEU A 691 27.53 15.95 32.69
N VAL A 692 27.03 15.93 33.94
CA VAL A 692 26.20 16.91 34.64
C VAL A 692 25.75 18.11 33.80
N PHE A 693 24.57 17.99 33.19
CA PHE A 693 23.85 19.14 32.63
C PHE A 693 23.07 19.85 33.74
N VAL A 694 23.71 20.81 34.42
CA VAL A 694 23.05 21.74 35.33
C VAL A 694 23.32 23.16 34.85
N THR A 695 22.31 23.80 34.29
CA THR A 695 22.37 25.18 33.80
C THR A 695 22.54 26.15 34.97
N LYS A 696 23.63 26.93 34.98
CA LYS A 696 23.77 28.14 35.81
C LYS A 696 23.13 29.31 35.06
N LYS A 697 21.99 29.80 35.54
CA LYS A 697 21.39 31.04 35.01
C LYS A 697 21.93 32.24 35.80
N ASN A 698 23.07 32.79 35.37
CA ASN A 698 23.50 34.14 35.72
C ASN A 698 23.70 34.93 34.42
N GLY A 699 22.82 35.90 34.16
CA GLY A 699 22.95 36.86 33.05
C GLY A 699 21.68 37.03 32.22
N CYS A 700 20.62 37.59 32.82
CA CYS A 700 19.64 38.32 32.02
C CYS A 700 20.23 39.72 31.77
N THR A 701 20.55 40.02 30.51
CA THR A 701 20.57 41.39 30.01
C THR A 701 19.33 41.58 29.16
N ASP A 702 18.46 42.48 29.60
CA ASP A 702 17.27 42.94 28.88
C ASP A 702 17.64 43.47 27.49
N VAL A 703 16.98 42.94 26.46
CA VAL A 703 16.88 43.60 25.15
C VAL A 703 15.38 43.78 24.87
N LYS A 704 14.96 45.05 24.79
CA LYS A 704 13.60 45.47 24.49
C LYS A 704 13.19 45.00 23.09
N GLU A 705 12.05 44.31 22.98
CA GLU A 705 11.39 44.03 21.70
C GLU A 705 10.67 45.31 21.20
N GLY A 706 10.96 45.72 19.95
CA GLY A 706 10.19 46.73 19.21
C GLY A 706 9.04 46.09 18.42
N PRO A 707 7.97 46.83 18.09
CA PRO A 707 6.72 46.24 17.59
C PRO A 707 6.75 45.98 16.08
N VAL A 708 5.97 44.99 15.67
CA VAL A 708 5.84 44.43 14.32
C VAL A 708 4.76 45.16 13.51
N SER A 709 5.00 45.45 12.21
CA SER A 709 3.92 45.57 11.20
C SER A 709 4.44 45.46 9.74
N ASP A 710 3.88 44.44 9.05
CA ASP A 710 3.45 44.27 7.62
C ASP A 710 3.75 45.36 6.58
N MET A 711 3.92 45.14 5.25
CA MET A 711 4.20 44.01 4.34
C MET A 711 4.40 44.64 2.93
N SER A 712 5.12 43.91 2.05
CA SER A 712 4.94 43.81 0.58
C SER A 712 5.78 44.69 -0.41
N THR A 713 6.54 43.94 -1.25
CA THR A 713 6.81 44.06 -2.72
C THR A 713 7.65 45.24 -3.27
N LEU A 714 8.59 45.14 -4.23
CA LEU A 714 9.13 44.10 -5.13
C LEU A 714 10.46 44.60 -5.79
N ASP A 715 11.34 43.64 -6.12
CA ASP A 715 12.20 43.49 -7.32
C ASP A 715 13.56 44.20 -7.61
N ARG A 716 14.56 43.29 -7.84
CA ARG A 716 15.69 43.22 -8.82
C ARG A 716 16.91 44.14 -8.63
N ASP A 717 18.17 43.75 -8.86
CA ASP A 717 18.90 42.52 -9.28
C ASP A 717 20.44 42.83 -9.15
N PRO A 718 21.41 41.89 -9.37
CA PRO A 718 22.74 41.82 -8.72
C PRO A 718 23.91 42.34 -9.62
N PRO A 719 25.25 42.21 -9.29
CA PRO A 719 25.99 40.92 -9.46
C PRO A 719 27.35 40.70 -8.69
N SER A 720 27.79 39.43 -8.69
CA SER A 720 29.15 38.88 -8.96
C SER A 720 30.41 39.12 -8.09
N SER A 721 30.86 38.00 -7.48
CA SER A 721 32.21 37.35 -7.52
C SER A 721 33.49 38.03 -7.02
N VAL A 722 34.18 37.41 -6.04
CA VAL A 722 35.63 37.05 -6.06
C VAL A 722 35.87 35.78 -5.20
N SER A 723 36.84 34.99 -5.63
CA SER A 723 37.31 33.63 -5.31
C SER A 723 38.26 33.45 -4.10
N GLU A 724 38.18 32.25 -3.50
CA GLU A 724 39.20 31.29 -2.99
C GLU A 724 40.64 31.73 -2.62
N VAL A 725 41.15 31.29 -1.45
CA VAL A 725 42.36 30.43 -1.26
C VAL A 725 42.35 29.72 0.13
N ASP A 726 42.95 28.52 0.18
CA ASP A 726 43.06 27.51 1.26
C ASP A 726 44.11 27.74 2.40
N ASP A 727 43.97 26.91 3.45
CA ASP A 727 45.00 26.09 4.18
C ASP A 727 45.20 26.21 5.72
N GLU A 728 44.95 25.05 6.35
CA GLU A 728 45.56 24.29 7.49
C GLU A 728 45.99 24.83 8.88
N GLU A 729 45.65 23.97 9.87
CA GLU A 729 46.28 23.57 11.16
C GLU A 729 46.38 24.46 12.43
N SER A 730 45.60 24.01 13.43
CA SER A 730 45.86 23.86 14.89
C SER A 730 46.54 24.96 15.71
N VAL A 731 45.80 25.58 16.64
CA VAL A 731 46.30 26.01 17.96
C VAL A 731 45.20 25.87 19.03
N LEU A 732 45.51 25.08 20.07
CA LEU A 732 44.85 25.02 21.37
C LEU A 732 44.92 26.39 22.06
N LEU A 733 43.81 26.90 22.62
CA LEU A 733 43.83 27.69 23.85
C LEU A 733 42.43 27.81 24.47
N HIS A 734 42.42 27.68 25.79
CA HIS A 734 41.29 27.60 26.70
C HIS A 734 40.39 28.85 26.73
N SER A 735 39.08 28.64 26.85
CA SER A 735 38.13 29.50 27.60
C SER A 735 36.87 28.69 27.95
N PRO A 736 36.40 28.68 29.21
CA PRO A 736 35.35 27.77 29.64
C PRO A 736 33.92 28.33 29.44
N GLU A 737 33.09 27.46 28.84
CA GLU A 737 31.71 27.14 29.23
C GLU A 737 30.63 28.23 29.16
N ASN A 738 30.09 28.39 27.95
CA ASN A 738 28.68 28.69 27.73
C ASN A 738 27.81 27.46 28.07
N SER A 739 26.64 27.69 28.66
CA SER A 739 25.71 26.65 29.13
C SER A 739 25.31 25.63 28.03
N PRO A 740 25.45 24.30 28.24
CA PRO A 740 25.41 23.33 27.13
C PRO A 740 24.03 22.72 26.81
N MET A 741 22.90 23.25 27.31
CA MET A 741 21.55 22.70 27.01
C MET A 741 20.73 23.47 25.98
N PHE A 742 21.14 24.68 25.61
CA PHE A 742 20.37 25.52 24.69
C PHE A 742 21.01 25.58 23.31
N SER A 743 20.22 25.39 22.26
CA SER A 743 20.65 25.72 20.90
C SER A 743 20.56 27.24 20.70
N SER A 744 21.63 27.98 20.98
CA SER A 744 21.79 29.32 20.42
C SER A 744 22.25 29.18 18.96
N SER A 745 21.36 29.46 18.02
CA SER A 745 21.79 29.98 16.72
C SER A 745 21.83 31.49 16.86
N THR A 746 23.00 32.03 17.17
CA THR A 746 23.31 33.44 16.90
C THR A 746 23.26 33.56 15.38
N ILE A 747 22.15 34.07 14.86
CA ILE A 747 22.19 34.72 13.55
C ILE A 747 22.94 36.01 13.81
N ASP A 748 24.08 36.16 13.15
CA ASP A 748 24.84 37.39 13.13
C ASP A 748 23.93 38.50 12.57
N ALA A 749 23.39 39.32 13.47
CA ALA A 749 22.65 40.53 13.15
C ALA A 749 23.60 41.68 12.73
N SER A 750 24.72 41.33 12.11
CA SER A 750 25.77 42.26 11.66
C SER A 750 25.91 42.35 10.14
N LEU A 751 25.03 41.67 9.37
CA LEU A 751 24.88 41.86 7.92
C LEU A 751 23.54 42.55 7.54
N LEU A 752 22.99 43.32 8.47
CA LEU A 752 21.74 44.07 8.32
C LEU A 752 21.83 45.48 8.96
N ASN A 753 23.04 46.05 9.02
CA ASN A 753 23.29 47.43 9.47
C ASN A 753 24.42 48.04 8.62
N SER A 754 24.09 48.35 7.38
CA SER A 754 24.79 49.38 6.61
C SER A 754 23.76 49.99 5.67
N ILE A 755 23.66 51.33 5.73
CA ILE A 755 22.68 52.20 5.07
C ILE A 755 21.51 52.54 6.02
N LEU A 756 21.74 53.50 6.91
CA LEU A 756 21.01 54.79 6.98
C LEU A 756 21.47 55.58 8.22
N ASP A 757 22.54 56.37 8.06
CA ASP A 757 22.77 57.61 8.81
C ASP A 757 22.86 58.73 7.77
N ASN A 758 21.92 59.68 7.86
CA ASN A 758 21.76 61.00 7.22
C ASN A 758 20.28 61.15 6.79
N ASP A 759 19.51 62.17 7.16
CA ASP A 759 19.80 63.41 7.87
C ASP A 759 18.51 63.99 8.46
N GLY A 760 18.67 64.67 9.60
CA GLY A 760 18.15 66.00 9.92
C GLY A 760 16.85 66.54 9.31
N GLU A 761 15.84 66.67 10.18
CA GLU A 761 15.00 67.85 10.48
C GLU A 761 14.68 68.91 9.39
N SER A 762 13.38 69.06 9.08
CA SER A 762 12.63 70.35 9.12
C SER A 762 11.11 70.05 9.06
N LEU A 763 10.26 70.36 10.07
CA LEU A 763 9.60 71.65 10.40
C LEU A 763 8.87 72.25 9.16
N VAL A 764 7.53 72.31 9.01
CA VAL A 764 6.45 72.98 9.80
C VAL A 764 5.05 72.67 9.14
N PRO A 765 3.89 72.86 9.83
CA PRO A 765 2.67 72.04 9.70
C PRO A 765 1.35 72.77 9.32
N ASN A 766 0.23 72.04 9.47
CA ASN A 766 -1.20 72.42 9.59
C ASN A 766 -2.00 72.75 8.31
N ASP A 767 -3.03 71.96 7.98
CA ASP A 767 -4.43 72.14 8.43
C ASP A 767 -5.41 71.23 7.63
N PHE A 768 -6.60 71.02 8.22
CA PHE A 768 -7.83 70.38 7.71
C PHE A 768 -8.11 68.90 8.05
N ALA A 769 -8.82 68.73 9.18
CA ALA A 769 -9.98 67.83 9.31
C ALA A 769 -11.24 68.57 8.75
N PRO A 770 -12.48 68.00 8.65
CA PRO A 770 -12.97 66.83 9.39
C PRO A 770 -14.05 65.91 8.73
N GLN A 771 -14.28 64.78 9.42
CA GLN A 771 -15.54 64.04 9.64
C GLN A 771 -16.33 63.44 8.46
N ILE A 772 -16.63 62.14 8.57
CA ILE A 772 -17.98 61.55 8.64
C ILE A 772 -17.89 60.22 9.41
N SER A 773 -18.78 60.08 10.40
CA SER A 773 -19.01 58.88 11.22
C SER A 773 -20.17 58.02 10.64
N PRO A 774 -20.29 56.73 10.99
CA PRO A 774 -21.28 55.80 10.43
C PRO A 774 -22.59 55.75 11.26
N PRO A 775 -23.63 55.03 10.79
CA PRO A 775 -24.58 54.43 11.74
C PRO A 775 -25.12 53.02 11.38
N PRO A 776 -25.86 52.37 12.31
CA PRO A 776 -25.91 50.92 12.51
C PRO A 776 -27.30 50.25 12.34
N GLU A 777 -27.33 48.96 12.70
CA GLU A 777 -28.39 47.93 12.78
C GLU A 777 -29.86 48.34 13.04
N SER A 778 -30.80 47.61 12.41
CA SER A 778 -31.99 47.08 13.09
C SER A 778 -32.60 45.86 12.38
N SER A 779 -33.03 44.92 13.22
CA SER A 779 -33.66 43.61 13.04
C SER A 779 -35.05 43.55 12.37
N MET A 780 -35.35 42.44 11.66
CA MET A 780 -36.62 41.70 11.69
C MET A 780 -36.46 40.29 11.08
N GLU A 781 -36.85 39.24 11.82
CA GLU A 781 -37.13 37.86 11.35
C GLU A 781 -38.63 37.72 10.97
N PRO A 782 -39.16 36.53 10.60
CA PRO A 782 -38.79 35.60 9.52
C PRO A 782 -40.02 35.19 8.67
N PHE A 783 -39.83 34.66 7.45
CA PHE A 783 -40.79 33.72 6.82
C PHE A 783 -40.10 32.78 5.83
N CYS A 784 -40.63 31.56 5.85
CA CYS A 784 -40.25 30.33 5.17
C CYS A 784 -40.57 30.35 3.66
N SER A 785 -39.71 29.77 2.82
CA SER A 785 -40.11 28.81 1.75
C SER A 785 -38.92 28.34 0.90
N ASP A 786 -38.87 27.02 0.76
CA ASP A 786 -38.09 26.18 -0.15
C ASP A 786 -37.81 26.76 -1.55
N ILE A 787 -36.55 26.72 -2.00
CA ILE A 787 -36.18 26.56 -3.43
C ILE A 787 -34.89 25.72 -3.54
N ASP A 788 -35.09 24.48 -3.99
CA ASP A 788 -34.28 23.65 -4.88
C ASP A 788 -32.82 24.02 -5.15
N VAL A 789 -31.90 23.27 -4.53
CA VAL A 789 -30.50 23.10 -4.96
C VAL A 789 -30.33 21.73 -5.66
N ASN A 790 -31.31 21.34 -6.47
CA ASN A 790 -31.31 20.10 -7.27
C ASN A 790 -31.51 20.37 -8.77
N ARG A 791 -31.01 21.50 -9.29
CA ARG A 791 -31.20 21.91 -10.69
C ARG A 791 -29.93 22.28 -11.48
N ALA A 792 -28.76 21.82 -11.03
CA ALA A 792 -27.49 22.03 -11.75
C ALA A 792 -26.80 20.74 -12.21
N LEU A 793 -27.47 19.58 -12.14
CA LEU A 793 -26.95 18.27 -12.55
C LEU A 793 -27.88 17.50 -13.49
N GLN A 794 -28.89 18.18 -14.06
CA GLN A 794 -29.90 17.59 -14.95
C GLN A 794 -29.86 18.18 -16.37
N ASP A 795 -28.67 18.64 -16.83
CA ASP A 795 -28.42 19.11 -18.20
C ASP A 795 -27.28 18.34 -18.90
N PHE A 796 -26.86 17.19 -18.36
CA PHE A 796 -25.79 16.37 -18.96
C PHE A 796 -26.19 14.92 -19.28
N ILE A 797 -27.41 14.50 -18.91
CA ILE A 797 -27.92 13.15 -19.16
C ILE A 797 -29.37 13.29 -19.63
N ASP A 798 -29.55 13.65 -20.91
CA ASP A 798 -30.69 13.30 -21.77
C ASP A 798 -30.60 14.11 -23.08
N SER A 799 -29.68 13.70 -23.95
CA SER A 799 -29.82 13.91 -25.40
C SER A 799 -29.89 12.55 -26.05
N SER A 800 -31.13 12.11 -26.18
CA SER A 800 -31.55 10.85 -26.76
C SER A 800 -31.20 10.76 -28.25
N ASN A 801 -30.74 9.57 -28.62
CA ASN A 801 -30.80 8.96 -29.93
C ASN A 801 -32.01 9.39 -30.79
N ILE A 802 -31.77 9.90 -32.01
CA ILE A 802 -32.58 9.61 -33.20
C ILE A 802 -31.68 9.52 -34.45
N LEU A 803 -31.57 8.28 -34.94
CA LEU A 803 -31.50 7.75 -36.32
C LEU A 803 -31.04 8.61 -37.53
N ASN A 804 -30.32 7.88 -38.40
CA ASN A 804 -30.23 7.90 -39.87
C ASN A 804 -29.08 8.67 -40.55
N SER A 805 -28.02 7.93 -40.93
CA SER A 805 -27.58 7.75 -42.34
C SER A 805 -26.30 6.86 -42.43
N PRO A 806 -26.02 6.20 -43.58
CA PRO A 806 -25.59 4.79 -43.59
C PRO A 806 -24.17 4.60 -44.24
N PRO A 807 -23.75 3.39 -44.71
CA PRO A 807 -22.39 2.89 -44.52
C PRO A 807 -21.38 3.36 -45.59
N PHE A 808 -20.12 3.50 -45.18
CA PHE A 808 -18.99 3.69 -46.09
C PHE A 808 -18.61 2.37 -46.78
N SER A 809 -19.03 2.23 -48.04
CA SER A 809 -18.46 1.32 -49.02
C SER A 809 -18.69 1.90 -50.41
N GLY A 810 -17.61 2.15 -51.17
CA GLY A 810 -17.71 2.52 -52.58
C GLY A 810 -16.78 3.65 -53.03
N LEU A 811 -15.47 3.42 -53.04
CA LEU A 811 -14.62 3.87 -54.14
C LEU A 811 -13.79 2.68 -54.60
N SER A 812 -14.36 2.00 -55.59
CA SER A 812 -13.67 1.17 -56.56
C SER A 812 -12.80 2.08 -57.44
N ASP A 813 -11.49 1.91 -57.37
CA ASP A 813 -10.56 2.22 -58.46
C ASP A 813 -9.62 1.03 -58.57
N ASP A 814 -9.79 0.27 -59.64
CA ASP A 814 -8.88 -0.78 -60.12
C ASP A 814 -9.25 -1.03 -61.61
N PRO A 815 -8.41 -1.63 -62.45
CA PRO A 815 -6.98 -1.39 -62.69
C PRO A 815 -6.67 -1.29 -64.21
N GLY A 816 -5.43 -0.89 -64.56
CA GLY A 816 -4.95 -0.84 -65.94
C GLY A 816 -3.50 -1.28 -66.12
N ASN A 817 -3.33 -2.55 -66.51
CA ASN A 817 -2.30 -3.15 -67.38
C ASN A 817 -0.79 -2.99 -67.07
N ILE A 818 -0.10 -4.15 -66.95
CA ILE A 818 0.75 -4.74 -68.01
C ILE A 818 0.97 -6.26 -67.74
N HIS A 819 0.47 -7.06 -68.68
CA HIS A 819 0.95 -8.33 -69.27
C HIS A 819 1.79 -9.39 -68.50
N LEU A 820 1.18 -10.60 -68.43
CA LEU A 820 1.63 -11.92 -68.93
C LEU A 820 3.10 -12.37 -68.74
N SER A 821 3.31 -13.49 -68.02
CA SER A 821 3.63 -14.78 -68.68
C SER A 821 3.68 -15.97 -67.70
N ASN A 822 3.12 -17.08 -68.16
CA ASN A 822 3.13 -18.44 -67.61
C ASN A 822 4.50 -18.96 -67.15
N GLY A 823 4.48 -19.87 -66.18
CA GLY A 823 5.59 -20.76 -65.85
C GLY A 823 5.17 -21.89 -64.91
N PHE A 824 4.55 -22.93 -65.47
CA PHE A 824 4.51 -24.26 -64.87
C PHE A 824 5.93 -24.79 -64.69
N HIS A 825 6.24 -25.37 -63.52
CA HIS A 825 7.00 -26.62 -63.45
C HIS A 825 6.84 -27.28 -62.07
N ASP A 826 6.14 -28.41 -62.09
CA ASP A 826 6.41 -29.54 -61.19
C ASP A 826 7.90 -29.89 -61.23
N ILE A 827 8.47 -30.25 -60.07
CA ILE A 827 9.27 -31.47 -59.87
C ILE A 827 9.40 -31.72 -58.35
N ALA A 828 9.11 -32.96 -58.00
CA ALA A 828 9.10 -33.57 -56.70
C ALA A 828 10.51 -33.87 -56.11
N TYR A 829 10.49 -34.40 -54.89
CA TYR A 829 11.54 -35.16 -54.17
C TYR A 829 12.67 -34.36 -53.50
N ASN A 830 12.60 -34.20 -52.17
CA ASN A 830 13.27 -35.13 -51.22
C ASN A 830 13.28 -34.58 -49.79
N MET A 831 12.72 -35.37 -48.87
CA MET A 831 13.14 -35.47 -47.47
C MET A 831 14.55 -36.12 -47.43
N PRO A 832 15.36 -35.94 -46.36
CA PRO A 832 15.27 -36.93 -45.28
C PRO A 832 15.53 -36.39 -43.86
N LEU A 833 14.70 -36.89 -42.93
CA LEU A 833 15.04 -37.50 -41.64
C LEU A 833 16.23 -36.93 -40.86
N THR A 834 15.90 -36.25 -39.77
CA THR A 834 16.70 -36.25 -38.53
C THR A 834 16.52 -37.58 -37.78
N PRO A 835 17.35 -37.88 -36.79
CA PRO A 835 16.89 -38.31 -35.48
C PRO A 835 16.32 -37.12 -34.70
#